data_AF-A0A3B6KR18-F1
#
_entry.id   AF-A0A3B6KR18-F1
#
_cell.length_a   1.000
_cell.length_b   1.000
_cell.length_c   1.000
_cell.angle_alpha   90.00
_cell.angle_beta   90.00
_cell.angle_gamma   90.00
#
_symmetry.space_group_name_H-M   'P 1'
#
loop_
_entity.id
_entity.type
_entity.pdbx_description
1 polymer ?
#
loop_
_entity_poly.entity_id
_entity_poly.type
_entity_poly.pdbx_seq_one_letter_code
_entity_poly.pdbx_strand_id
1 'polypeptide(L)'
;MRRRVLIRLRPPARRCFCAPLSTAASTAAAAPSAYRLLALLRGCVAPPHLPLGLRIHARAVTSGLLAAADGPAGALQTRLIGMYVLTRRFRDAVAVFSSLPRAAAASALPWNWLIRGLTMAGHHRFAVLFYVKMWAHPSAPRPDGHTLPYVVKSCAALGALALGRLVHRTARALGLDRDMYVGSALIKMYADAGLLGGAREVFDGMAERDCVLWNVMMDGYVKGGDVASAVGLFGAMRASRCDPNFATLACFLSVCATEADLLSGVQLHTLAVKYGLEPEVAVANTLVSMYAKCQCLDDAWRLFDLMPRDDLVTWNGMISGCVQNGLVDDALRLFCDMQKSGLQPDSVTLASLLPALTDLNGFKQGKEIHGYIVRNCVHLDVFLVSALVDIYFKCRDVRMAQNVFNATKTIDVVIGSTMISGYVLNGMSEAAVKMFRYLLEVGIKPNAVMVASTLPACACMAAMKLGQELHGYVLKNAYEGRCYVESALMDMYAKCGRLDLSHYIFSKMSAKDEVTWNSMISSFAQNGEPEEALELFRQMSMEGVKYSNVTISSILSACAGLPAIYYGKEIHGIIIKGPIRADVFAESALIDMYGKCGNLELAFRVFEFMPEKNEVSWNSIISAYGAHGLVKESVSLLCRMQEEGFNADHVTFLALISACAHAGQVQEGLRLFKCMTEEYQIAPRVEHLACMVDLYSRAGKLDKAMQFIADMPFKPDAGIWGALLHACRVHRNVELAEIASQELFKLDPHNSGYYVLMSNINAVAGRWDGVSKMRRLMKDKKVQKIPGYSWVDVNNTSHLFVAADKSHPDSEDIYMSLKSLLLELKHEGYVPRPDICYTTQPDNTTQSKAKLLLQYDSMFPCEEVAS
;
A
#
# COMPACT_ATOMS: atom_id res chain seq x y z
N MET A 1 -59.76 -0.12 27.14
CA MET A 1 -60.20 0.74 26.03
C MET A 1 -59.05 0.92 25.03
N ARG A 2 -59.07 0.20 23.90
CA ARG A 2 -58.13 0.41 22.78
C ARG A 2 -58.88 0.14 21.48
N ARG A 3 -59.07 1.17 20.63
CA ARG A 3 -59.45 1.02 19.23
C ARG A 3 -58.22 1.32 18.37
N ARG A 4 -57.69 0.29 17.70
CA ARG A 4 -56.77 0.40 16.56
C ARG A 4 -57.58 0.12 15.29
N VAL A 5 -57.53 1.03 14.33
CA VAL A 5 -57.98 0.79 12.94
C VAL A 5 -56.81 0.13 12.21
N LEU A 6 -57.03 -1.09 11.73
CA LEU A 6 -56.10 -1.92 10.96
C LEU A 6 -56.75 -2.17 9.60
N ILE A 7 -56.25 -1.51 8.55
CA ILE A 7 -56.59 -1.85 7.16
C ILE A 7 -55.64 -2.97 6.75
N ARG A 8 -56.14 -4.22 6.80
CA ARG A 8 -55.50 -5.41 6.21
C ARG A 8 -56.00 -5.57 4.78
N LEU A 9 -55.14 -5.34 3.79
CA LEU A 9 -55.34 -5.87 2.44
C LEU A 9 -55.03 -7.38 2.48
N ARG A 10 -56.08 -8.20 2.32
CA ARG A 10 -55.98 -9.66 2.16
C ARG A 10 -55.44 -10.01 0.77
N PRO A 11 -54.56 -11.02 0.63
CA PRO A 11 -54.31 -11.64 -0.67
C PRO A 11 -55.54 -12.44 -1.12
N PRO A 12 -55.88 -12.50 -2.42
CA PRO A 12 -57.00 -13.31 -2.87
C PRO A 12 -56.68 -14.80 -2.73
N ALA A 13 -57.66 -15.54 -2.23
CA ALA A 13 -57.61 -16.95 -1.93
C ALA A 13 -57.25 -17.80 -3.16
N ARG A 14 -56.30 -18.72 -2.98
CA ARG A 14 -56.17 -19.93 -3.81
C ARG A 14 -57.45 -20.75 -3.68
N ARG A 15 -58.35 -20.67 -4.66
CA ARG A 15 -59.37 -21.70 -4.87
C ARG A 15 -58.74 -22.83 -5.68
N CYS A 16 -58.44 -23.94 -5.02
CA CYS A 16 -58.31 -25.24 -5.67
C CYS A 16 -59.68 -25.61 -6.25
N PHE A 17 -59.81 -25.58 -7.57
CA PHE A 17 -60.86 -26.33 -8.27
C PHE A 17 -60.28 -27.71 -8.62
N CYS A 18 -60.52 -28.68 -7.74
CA CYS A 18 -60.56 -30.08 -8.12
C CYS A 18 -62.02 -30.42 -8.42
N ALA A 19 -62.34 -30.76 -9.67
CA ALA A 19 -63.56 -31.44 -10.10
C ALA A 19 -63.30 -32.08 -11.49
N PRO A 20 -63.98 -33.19 -11.83
CA PRO A 20 -63.31 -34.43 -12.19
C PRO A 20 -63.17 -34.68 -13.70
N LEU A 21 -62.23 -35.57 -14.03
CA LEU A 21 -62.19 -36.29 -15.30
C LEU A 21 -63.51 -37.07 -15.46
N SER A 22 -64.40 -36.60 -16.34
CA SER A 22 -65.47 -37.42 -16.89
C SER A 22 -65.29 -37.59 -18.40
N THR A 23 -65.41 -38.84 -18.79
CA THR A 23 -65.41 -39.38 -20.14
C THR A 23 -66.58 -38.84 -20.95
N ALA A 24 -66.30 -38.24 -22.11
CA ALA A 24 -67.24 -38.18 -23.22
C ALA A 24 -66.45 -38.19 -24.53
N ALA A 25 -66.58 -39.30 -25.25
CA ALA A 25 -66.06 -39.48 -26.59
C ALA A 25 -66.94 -38.73 -27.60
N SER A 26 -66.26 -38.32 -28.68
CA SER A 26 -66.79 -37.97 -30.00
C SER A 26 -67.61 -36.66 -30.11
N THR A 27 -67.02 -35.67 -30.77
CA THR A 27 -67.49 -35.10 -32.05
C THR A 27 -66.58 -33.92 -32.47
N ALA A 28 -66.14 -33.93 -33.73
CA ALA A 28 -65.47 -32.84 -34.48
C ALA A 28 -64.22 -32.17 -33.85
N ALA A 29 -63.02 -32.62 -34.28
CA ALA A 29 -61.75 -31.98 -34.03
C ALA A 29 -61.68 -30.57 -34.68
N ALA A 30 -62.04 -29.53 -33.94
CA ALA A 30 -61.68 -28.16 -34.30
C ALA A 30 -60.18 -27.98 -34.07
N ALA A 31 -59.41 -27.81 -35.15
CA ALA A 31 -58.00 -27.46 -35.08
C ALA A 31 -57.80 -26.25 -34.13
N PRO A 32 -56.85 -26.29 -33.17
CA PRO A 32 -56.60 -25.15 -32.31
C PRO A 32 -56.13 -23.97 -33.16
N SER A 33 -56.86 -22.85 -33.13
CA SER A 33 -56.44 -21.64 -33.83
C SER A 33 -55.12 -21.13 -33.24
N ALA A 34 -54.23 -20.59 -34.10
CA ALA A 34 -52.93 -20.05 -33.71
C ALA A 34 -53.02 -19.01 -32.57
N TYR A 35 -54.14 -18.30 -32.45
CA TYR A 35 -54.44 -17.36 -31.36
C TYR A 35 -54.48 -18.01 -29.97
N ARG A 36 -55.06 -19.22 -29.85
CA ARG A 36 -55.13 -19.92 -28.55
C ARG A 36 -53.75 -20.38 -28.08
N LEU A 37 -52.94 -20.92 -29.00
CA LEU A 37 -51.56 -21.32 -28.70
C LEU A 37 -50.69 -20.10 -28.35
N LEU A 38 -50.86 -18.99 -29.07
CA LEU A 38 -50.14 -17.74 -28.79
C LEU A 38 -50.49 -17.18 -27.40
N ALA A 39 -51.77 -17.23 -26.99
CA ALA A 39 -52.20 -16.80 -25.66
C ALA A 39 -51.59 -17.65 -24.53
N LEU A 40 -51.54 -18.98 -24.70
CA LEU A 40 -50.91 -19.88 -23.73
C LEU A 40 -49.39 -19.66 -23.66
N LEU A 41 -48.75 -19.42 -24.80
CA LEU A 41 -47.32 -19.18 -24.88
C LEU A 41 -46.92 -17.82 -24.28
N ARG A 42 -47.82 -16.84 -24.23
CA ARG A 42 -47.59 -15.59 -23.48
C ARG A 42 -47.37 -15.84 -21.99
N GLY A 43 -48.00 -16.85 -21.40
CA GLY A 43 -47.80 -17.27 -20.02
C GLY A 43 -46.50 -18.03 -19.73
N CYS A 44 -45.75 -18.46 -20.75
CA CYS A 44 -44.51 -19.21 -20.59
C CYS A 44 -43.30 -18.27 -20.42
N VAL A 45 -43.17 -17.67 -19.22
CA VAL A 45 -42.21 -16.57 -18.97
C VAL A 45 -40.97 -16.94 -18.17
N ALA A 46 -40.85 -18.20 -17.70
CA ALA A 46 -39.83 -18.61 -16.74
C ALA A 46 -39.44 -20.10 -16.93
N PRO A 47 -38.26 -20.54 -16.45
CA PRO A 47 -37.78 -21.92 -16.61
C PRO A 47 -38.77 -23.04 -16.23
N PRO A 48 -39.59 -22.92 -15.15
CA PRO A 48 -40.59 -23.95 -14.81
C PRO A 48 -41.66 -24.16 -15.88
N HIS A 49 -41.90 -23.18 -16.75
CA HIS A 49 -42.88 -23.25 -17.83
C HIS A 49 -42.35 -23.96 -19.08
N LEU A 50 -41.07 -24.33 -19.11
CA LEU A 50 -40.43 -24.97 -20.27
C LEU A 50 -41.17 -26.25 -20.73
N PRO A 51 -41.61 -27.17 -19.85
CA PRO A 51 -42.35 -28.36 -20.30
C PRO A 51 -43.65 -28.03 -21.03
N LEU A 52 -44.36 -27.00 -20.57
CA LEU A 52 -45.57 -26.50 -21.22
C LEU A 52 -45.23 -25.82 -22.56
N GLY A 53 -44.19 -24.99 -22.60
CA GLY A 53 -43.69 -24.36 -23.81
C GLY A 53 -43.26 -25.36 -24.90
N LEU A 54 -42.60 -26.46 -24.51
CA LEU A 54 -42.23 -27.55 -25.41
C LEU A 54 -43.46 -28.29 -25.97
N ARG A 55 -44.48 -28.54 -25.15
CA ARG A 55 -45.75 -29.14 -25.62
C ARG A 55 -46.47 -28.23 -26.61
N ILE A 56 -46.48 -26.92 -26.36
CA ILE A 56 -47.06 -25.92 -27.27
C ILE A 56 -46.28 -25.89 -28.58
N HIS A 57 -44.94 -25.90 -28.52
CA HIS A 57 -44.09 -25.92 -29.71
C HIS A 57 -44.30 -27.20 -30.55
N ALA A 58 -44.27 -28.38 -29.91
CA ALA A 58 -44.51 -29.66 -30.60
C ALA A 58 -45.89 -29.68 -31.28
N ARG A 59 -46.93 -29.19 -30.60
CA ARG A 59 -48.28 -29.10 -31.17
C ARG A 59 -48.37 -28.10 -32.32
N ALA A 60 -47.63 -27.00 -32.27
CA ALA A 60 -47.56 -26.04 -33.36
C ALA A 60 -46.88 -26.64 -34.61
N VAL A 61 -45.84 -27.45 -34.42
CA VAL A 61 -45.15 -28.19 -35.49
C VAL A 61 -46.07 -29.24 -36.12
N THR A 62 -46.67 -30.13 -35.32
CA THR A 62 -47.51 -31.23 -35.84
C THR A 62 -48.80 -30.75 -36.50
N SER A 63 -49.27 -29.55 -36.17
CA SER A 63 -50.47 -28.96 -36.76
C SER A 63 -50.19 -28.11 -38.00
N GLY A 64 -48.94 -28.01 -38.47
CA GLY A 64 -48.55 -27.21 -39.64
C GLY A 64 -48.67 -25.69 -39.45
N LEU A 65 -48.95 -25.22 -38.23
CA LEU A 65 -49.23 -23.81 -37.91
C LEU A 65 -47.99 -22.91 -37.97
N LEU A 66 -46.80 -23.49 -38.17
CA LEU A 66 -45.53 -22.79 -38.34
C LEU A 66 -45.14 -22.64 -39.83
N ALA A 67 -45.94 -23.13 -40.79
CA ALA A 67 -45.62 -23.01 -42.21
C ALA A 67 -46.16 -21.72 -42.86
N ALA A 68 -47.18 -21.09 -42.27
CA ALA A 68 -47.81 -19.88 -42.82
C ALA A 68 -47.04 -18.61 -42.39
N ALA A 69 -46.73 -17.75 -43.37
CA ALA A 69 -45.95 -16.54 -43.18
C ALA A 69 -46.75 -15.35 -42.62
N ASP A 70 -48.08 -15.36 -42.76
CA ASP A 70 -48.94 -14.21 -42.43
C ASP A 70 -49.87 -14.44 -41.23
N GLY A 71 -50.13 -13.36 -40.49
CA GLY A 71 -51.07 -13.31 -39.37
C GLY A 71 -50.59 -13.98 -38.07
N PRO A 72 -51.45 -14.69 -37.32
CA PRO A 72 -51.15 -15.21 -35.98
C PRO A 72 -50.04 -16.29 -35.94
N ALA A 73 -49.69 -16.89 -37.09
CA ALA A 73 -48.63 -17.89 -37.23
C ALA A 73 -47.22 -17.29 -37.05
N GLY A 74 -46.91 -16.16 -37.70
CA GLY A 74 -45.63 -15.46 -37.53
C GLY A 74 -45.44 -14.88 -36.11
N ALA A 75 -46.52 -14.42 -35.48
CA ALA A 75 -46.51 -13.99 -34.07
C ALA A 75 -46.23 -15.15 -33.10
N LEU A 76 -46.72 -16.35 -33.42
CA LEU A 76 -46.47 -17.57 -32.64
C LEU A 76 -44.99 -17.98 -32.71
N GLN A 77 -44.38 -17.98 -33.89
CA GLN A 77 -42.95 -18.25 -34.07
C GLN A 77 -42.06 -17.25 -33.31
N THR A 78 -42.37 -15.95 -33.43
CA THR A 78 -41.64 -14.89 -32.72
C THR A 78 -41.74 -15.07 -31.21
N ARG A 79 -42.92 -15.45 -30.71
CA ARG A 79 -43.12 -15.69 -29.27
C ARG A 79 -42.44 -16.99 -28.79
N LEU A 80 -42.28 -18.00 -29.64
CA LEU A 80 -41.52 -19.22 -29.33
C LEU A 80 -40.05 -18.90 -29.08
N ILE A 81 -39.45 -18.02 -29.89
CA ILE A 81 -38.07 -17.53 -29.66
C ILE A 81 -37.98 -16.84 -28.30
N GLY A 82 -38.93 -15.95 -27.98
CA GLY A 82 -38.99 -15.31 -26.67
C GLY A 82 -39.13 -16.31 -25.51
N MET A 83 -39.95 -17.35 -25.65
CA MET A 83 -40.08 -18.42 -24.65
C MET A 83 -38.77 -19.18 -24.44
N TYR A 84 -38.07 -19.54 -25.51
CA TYR A 84 -36.77 -20.23 -25.40
C TYR A 84 -35.68 -19.34 -24.81
N VAL A 85 -35.67 -18.04 -25.13
CA VAL A 85 -34.78 -17.06 -24.51
C VAL A 85 -35.05 -16.93 -23.00
N LEU A 86 -36.32 -16.77 -22.61
CA LEU A 86 -36.72 -16.62 -21.20
C LEU A 86 -36.49 -17.89 -20.36
N THR A 87 -36.50 -19.05 -21.01
CA THR A 87 -36.18 -20.35 -20.38
C THR A 87 -34.69 -20.73 -20.49
N ARG A 88 -33.83 -19.80 -20.95
CA ARG A 88 -32.37 -19.95 -21.11
C ARG A 88 -31.92 -21.05 -22.08
N ARG A 89 -32.77 -21.44 -23.02
CA ARG A 89 -32.48 -22.42 -24.09
C ARG A 89 -32.09 -21.72 -25.39
N PHE A 90 -30.94 -21.06 -25.38
CA PHE A 90 -30.49 -20.21 -26.50
C PHE A 90 -30.23 -20.97 -27.80
N ARG A 91 -29.74 -22.21 -27.73
CA ARG A 91 -29.55 -23.05 -28.94
C ARG A 91 -30.88 -23.31 -29.67
N ASP A 92 -31.92 -23.62 -28.91
CA ASP A 92 -33.25 -23.86 -29.48
C ASP A 92 -33.90 -22.57 -29.98
N ALA A 93 -33.67 -21.44 -29.29
CA ALA A 93 -34.09 -20.13 -29.77
C ALA A 93 -33.46 -19.79 -31.13
N VAL A 94 -32.16 -20.07 -31.30
CA VAL A 94 -31.44 -19.86 -32.56
C VAL A 94 -31.93 -20.83 -33.64
N ALA A 95 -32.20 -22.09 -33.30
CA ALA A 95 -32.74 -23.07 -34.25
C ALA A 95 -34.12 -22.64 -34.78
N VAL A 96 -35.02 -22.17 -33.90
CA VAL A 96 -36.33 -21.64 -34.29
C VAL A 96 -36.16 -20.38 -35.14
N PHE A 97 -35.23 -19.49 -34.80
CA PHE A 97 -34.92 -18.31 -35.59
C PHE A 97 -34.42 -18.64 -37.00
N SER A 98 -33.54 -19.64 -37.13
CA SER A 98 -33.03 -20.10 -38.43
C SER A 98 -34.12 -20.72 -39.31
N SER A 99 -35.22 -21.19 -38.71
CA SER A 99 -36.38 -21.73 -39.44
C SER A 99 -37.45 -20.69 -39.79
N LEU A 100 -37.23 -19.40 -39.48
CA LEU A 100 -38.21 -18.34 -39.74
C LEU A 100 -38.38 -18.08 -41.26
N PRO A 101 -39.62 -17.95 -41.77
CA PRO A 101 -39.88 -17.43 -43.10
C PRO A 101 -39.33 -16.01 -43.27
N ARG A 102 -38.96 -15.63 -44.50
CA ARG A 102 -38.42 -14.29 -44.82
C ARG A 102 -39.34 -13.14 -44.37
N ALA A 103 -40.66 -13.31 -44.45
CA ALA A 103 -41.63 -12.32 -43.98
C ALA A 103 -41.63 -12.14 -42.45
N ALA A 104 -41.46 -13.23 -41.69
CA ALA A 104 -41.37 -13.16 -40.23
C ALA A 104 -40.03 -12.55 -39.76
N ALA A 105 -38.95 -12.78 -40.52
CA ALA A 105 -37.64 -12.16 -40.28
C ALA A 105 -37.58 -10.65 -40.58
N ALA A 106 -38.62 -10.11 -41.24
CA ALA A 106 -38.78 -8.67 -41.50
C ALA A 106 -39.31 -7.88 -40.30
N SER A 107 -39.79 -8.54 -39.26
CA SER A 107 -40.12 -7.91 -37.98
C SER A 107 -38.85 -7.72 -37.13
N ALA A 108 -38.76 -6.62 -36.37
CA ALA A 108 -37.64 -6.39 -35.44
C ALA A 108 -37.71 -7.28 -34.18
N LEU A 109 -38.88 -7.83 -33.86
CA LEU A 109 -39.13 -8.55 -32.61
C LEU A 109 -38.29 -9.84 -32.43
N PRO A 110 -38.15 -10.74 -33.42
CA PRO A 110 -37.28 -11.92 -33.28
C PRO A 110 -35.81 -11.56 -33.03
N TRP A 111 -35.31 -10.54 -33.72
CA TRP A 111 -33.94 -10.03 -33.56
C TRP A 111 -33.73 -9.44 -32.17
N ASN A 112 -34.67 -8.61 -31.70
CA ASN A 112 -34.65 -8.01 -30.37
C ASN A 112 -34.66 -9.07 -29.26
N TRP A 113 -35.48 -10.13 -29.38
CA TRP A 113 -35.49 -11.23 -28.41
C TRP A 113 -34.15 -11.94 -28.30
N LEU A 114 -33.50 -12.25 -29.42
CA LEU A 114 -32.20 -12.92 -29.42
C LEU A 114 -31.10 -12.00 -28.90
N ILE A 115 -30.98 -10.78 -29.41
CA ILE A 115 -29.92 -9.84 -29.01
C ILE A 115 -30.05 -9.52 -27.52
N ARG A 116 -31.26 -9.18 -27.04
CA ARG A 116 -31.53 -8.96 -25.61
C ARG A 116 -31.23 -10.20 -24.78
N GLY A 117 -31.72 -11.35 -25.22
CA GLY A 117 -31.56 -12.63 -24.52
C GLY A 117 -30.10 -13.03 -24.32
N LEU A 118 -29.33 -12.96 -25.41
CA LEU A 118 -27.90 -13.27 -25.40
C LEU A 118 -27.11 -12.28 -24.55
N THR A 119 -27.41 -10.98 -24.63
CA THR A 119 -26.79 -9.96 -23.78
C THR A 119 -27.07 -10.21 -22.29
N MET A 120 -28.32 -10.52 -21.93
CA MET A 120 -28.70 -10.79 -20.54
C MET A 120 -28.12 -12.10 -20.00
N ALA A 121 -27.75 -13.03 -20.88
CA ALA A 121 -27.07 -14.28 -20.54
C ALA A 121 -25.54 -14.18 -20.51
N GLY A 122 -24.96 -13.01 -20.77
CA GLY A 122 -23.51 -12.80 -20.82
C GLY A 122 -22.85 -13.25 -22.14
N HIS A 123 -23.64 -13.70 -23.13
CA HIS A 123 -23.14 -14.13 -24.44
C HIS A 123 -22.93 -12.95 -25.40
N HIS A 124 -22.15 -11.96 -24.98
CA HIS A 124 -21.98 -10.66 -25.65
C HIS A 124 -21.46 -10.77 -27.09
N ARG A 125 -20.52 -11.70 -27.37
CA ARG A 125 -20.02 -11.93 -28.73
C ARG A 125 -21.12 -12.35 -29.71
N PHE A 126 -22.03 -13.23 -29.26
CA PHE A 126 -23.14 -13.68 -30.09
C PHE A 126 -24.19 -12.59 -30.27
N ALA A 127 -24.46 -11.77 -29.24
CA ALA A 127 -25.36 -10.62 -29.38
C ALA A 127 -24.88 -9.64 -30.46
N VAL A 128 -23.58 -9.30 -30.45
CA VAL A 128 -22.97 -8.47 -31.49
C VAL A 128 -23.01 -9.16 -32.87
N LEU A 129 -22.77 -10.47 -32.94
CA LEU A 129 -22.87 -11.22 -34.20
C LEU A 129 -24.28 -11.16 -34.79
N PHE A 130 -25.32 -11.31 -33.96
CA PHE A 130 -26.71 -11.20 -34.42
C PHE A 130 -27.07 -9.78 -34.87
N TYR A 131 -26.49 -8.74 -34.26
CA TYR A 131 -26.60 -7.37 -34.75
C TYR A 131 -25.96 -7.20 -36.14
N VAL A 132 -24.75 -7.75 -36.36
CA VAL A 132 -24.12 -7.72 -37.69
C VAL A 132 -24.94 -8.51 -38.71
N LYS A 133 -25.49 -9.68 -38.32
CA LYS A 133 -26.39 -10.47 -39.18
C LYS A 133 -27.67 -9.72 -39.54
N MET A 134 -28.21 -8.90 -38.63
CA MET A 134 -29.38 -8.08 -38.89
C MET A 134 -29.11 -7.08 -40.03
N TRP A 135 -27.91 -6.49 -40.07
CA TRP A 135 -27.50 -5.60 -41.17
C TRP A 135 -27.24 -6.32 -42.50
N ALA A 136 -26.76 -7.57 -42.45
CA ALA A 136 -26.45 -8.36 -43.64
C ALA A 136 -27.69 -9.05 -44.25
N HIS A 137 -28.79 -9.17 -43.51
CA HIS A 137 -29.97 -9.93 -43.95
C HIS A 137 -30.90 -9.06 -44.83
N PRO A 138 -31.19 -9.46 -46.10
CA PRO A 138 -31.90 -8.61 -47.07
C PRO A 138 -33.30 -8.16 -46.65
N SER A 139 -33.97 -8.94 -45.80
CA SER A 139 -35.34 -8.66 -45.34
C SER A 139 -35.39 -8.11 -43.92
N ALA A 140 -34.27 -7.98 -43.21
CA ALA A 140 -34.29 -7.55 -41.82
C ALA A 140 -34.52 -6.03 -41.71
N PRO A 141 -35.27 -5.56 -40.70
CA PRO A 141 -35.48 -4.14 -40.49
C PRO A 141 -34.20 -3.48 -39.96
N ARG A 142 -34.16 -2.15 -40.01
CA ARG A 142 -33.10 -1.38 -39.34
C ARG A 142 -33.21 -1.55 -37.82
N PRO A 143 -32.08 -1.50 -37.09
CA PRO A 143 -32.09 -1.52 -35.62
C PRO A 143 -32.96 -0.40 -35.03
N ASP A 144 -33.66 -0.71 -33.95
CA ASP A 144 -34.53 0.23 -33.25
C ASP A 144 -34.02 0.54 -31.82
N GLY A 145 -34.77 1.38 -31.09
CA GLY A 145 -34.46 1.75 -29.69
C GLY A 145 -34.49 0.58 -28.70
N HIS A 146 -35.00 -0.59 -29.09
CA HIS A 146 -34.95 -1.81 -28.30
C HIS A 146 -33.80 -2.75 -28.71
N THR A 147 -33.21 -2.56 -29.89
CA THR A 147 -32.02 -3.30 -30.33
C THR A 147 -30.73 -2.68 -29.77
N LEU A 148 -30.54 -1.38 -30.00
CA LEU A 148 -29.25 -0.70 -29.80
C LEU A 148 -28.73 -0.70 -28.35
N PRO A 149 -29.55 -0.53 -27.29
CA PRO A 149 -29.05 -0.51 -25.92
C PRO A 149 -28.32 -1.80 -25.53
N TYR A 150 -28.82 -2.96 -25.98
CA TYR A 150 -28.22 -4.26 -25.67
C TYR A 150 -26.97 -4.56 -26.48
N VAL A 151 -26.87 -4.00 -27.69
CA VAL A 151 -25.65 -4.07 -28.52
C VAL A 151 -24.57 -3.20 -27.90
N VAL A 152 -24.89 -1.96 -27.52
CA VAL A 152 -23.99 -1.05 -26.80
C VAL A 152 -23.50 -1.69 -25.49
N LYS A 153 -24.40 -2.26 -24.70
CA LYS A 153 -24.04 -3.00 -23.47
C LYS A 153 -23.09 -4.18 -23.75
N SER A 154 -23.29 -4.89 -24.85
CA SER A 154 -22.38 -5.98 -25.25
C SER A 154 -21.03 -5.47 -25.76
N CYS A 155 -20.99 -4.33 -26.46
CA CYS A 155 -19.73 -3.68 -26.83
C CYS A 155 -18.94 -3.24 -25.60
N ALA A 156 -19.61 -2.64 -24.61
CA ALA A 156 -19.02 -2.26 -23.33
C ALA A 156 -18.42 -3.47 -22.60
N ALA A 157 -19.20 -4.55 -22.43
CA ALA A 157 -18.76 -5.76 -21.75
C ALA A 157 -17.59 -6.49 -22.45
N LEU A 158 -17.44 -6.32 -23.77
CA LEU A 158 -16.32 -6.87 -24.55
C LEU A 158 -15.09 -5.95 -24.58
N GLY A 159 -15.17 -4.74 -24.02
CA GLY A 159 -14.14 -3.71 -24.19
C GLY A 159 -13.97 -3.23 -25.64
N ALA A 160 -14.95 -3.51 -26.52
CA ALA A 160 -14.87 -3.24 -27.95
C ALA A 160 -15.27 -1.80 -28.28
N LEU A 161 -14.53 -0.82 -27.75
CA LEU A 161 -14.88 0.59 -27.82
C LEU A 161 -14.96 1.14 -29.26
N ALA A 162 -14.11 0.66 -30.17
CA ALA A 162 -14.17 1.04 -31.58
C ALA A 162 -15.52 0.66 -32.23
N LEU A 163 -16.02 -0.54 -31.90
CA LEU A 163 -17.32 -1.01 -32.35
C LEU A 163 -18.46 -0.24 -31.66
N GLY A 164 -18.33 0.05 -30.37
CA GLY A 164 -19.27 0.90 -29.63
C GLY A 164 -19.43 2.29 -30.26
N ARG A 165 -18.33 2.94 -30.64
CA ARG A 165 -18.34 4.22 -31.38
C ARG A 165 -19.00 4.12 -32.75
N LEU A 166 -18.81 3.00 -33.46
CA LEU A 166 -19.51 2.74 -34.72
C LEU A 166 -21.02 2.66 -34.50
N VAL A 167 -21.46 1.90 -33.47
CA VAL A 167 -22.88 1.79 -33.10
C VAL A 167 -23.46 3.14 -32.70
N HIS A 168 -22.71 4.00 -31.99
CA HIS A 168 -23.14 5.36 -31.69
C HIS A 168 -23.34 6.22 -32.96
N ARG A 169 -22.40 6.18 -33.92
CA ARG A 169 -22.57 6.87 -35.22
C ARG A 169 -23.80 6.35 -35.96
N THR A 170 -24.05 5.04 -35.92
CA THR A 170 -25.25 4.43 -36.49
C THR A 170 -26.52 4.92 -35.78
N ALA A 171 -26.53 4.99 -34.44
CA ALA A 171 -27.66 5.51 -33.68
C ALA A 171 -27.99 6.96 -34.11
N ARG A 172 -26.97 7.81 -34.26
CA ARG A 172 -27.11 9.19 -34.74
C ARG A 172 -27.64 9.28 -36.17
N ALA A 173 -27.14 8.44 -37.08
CA ALA A 173 -27.64 8.38 -38.46
C ALA A 173 -29.10 7.90 -38.55
N LEU A 174 -29.58 7.13 -37.56
CA LEU A 174 -30.96 6.66 -37.45
C LEU A 174 -31.86 7.60 -36.63
N GLY A 175 -31.32 8.69 -36.06
CA GLY A 175 -32.05 9.59 -35.17
C GLY A 175 -32.43 8.97 -33.82
N LEU A 176 -31.78 7.88 -33.41
CA LEU A 176 -32.01 7.14 -32.18
C LEU A 176 -31.04 7.52 -31.05
N ASP A 177 -30.11 8.45 -31.30
CA ASP A 177 -29.17 8.95 -30.30
C ASP A 177 -29.83 9.80 -29.21
N ARG A 178 -31.06 10.28 -29.46
CA ARG A 178 -31.90 10.99 -28.48
C ARG A 178 -32.89 10.09 -27.72
N ASP A 179 -32.93 8.79 -28.02
CA ASP A 179 -33.76 7.84 -27.28
C ASP A 179 -33.20 7.62 -25.87
N MET A 180 -34.06 7.62 -24.85
CA MET A 180 -33.63 7.54 -23.43
C MET A 180 -32.85 6.26 -23.12
N TYR A 181 -33.25 5.12 -23.67
CA TYR A 181 -32.62 3.83 -23.39
C TYR A 181 -31.29 3.68 -24.15
N VAL A 182 -31.24 4.19 -25.39
CA VAL A 182 -30.01 4.23 -26.19
C VAL A 182 -29.00 5.19 -25.58
N GLY A 183 -29.43 6.41 -25.21
CA GLY A 183 -28.62 7.43 -24.56
C GLY A 183 -28.04 6.95 -23.24
N SER A 184 -28.86 6.35 -22.35
CA SER A 184 -28.38 5.77 -21.08
C SER A 184 -27.31 4.69 -21.29
N ALA A 185 -27.52 3.78 -22.26
CA ALA A 185 -26.54 2.74 -22.57
C ALA A 185 -25.23 3.32 -23.15
N LEU A 186 -25.32 4.36 -24.00
CA LEU A 186 -24.17 5.03 -24.58
C LEU A 186 -23.36 5.80 -23.54
N ILE A 187 -24.02 6.58 -22.67
CA ILE A 187 -23.37 7.31 -21.57
C ILE A 187 -22.62 6.32 -20.68
N LYS A 188 -23.28 5.22 -20.29
CA LYS A 188 -22.65 4.17 -19.49
C LYS A 188 -21.45 3.53 -20.18
N MET A 189 -21.56 3.19 -21.47
CA MET A 189 -20.44 2.63 -22.24
C MET A 189 -19.24 3.58 -22.28
N TYR A 190 -19.46 4.88 -22.52
CA TYR A 190 -18.38 5.85 -22.56
C TYR A 190 -17.77 6.10 -21.17
N ALA A 191 -18.60 6.18 -20.13
CA ALA A 191 -18.16 6.32 -18.75
C ALA A 191 -17.32 5.12 -18.28
N ASP A 192 -17.81 3.89 -18.49
CA ASP A 192 -17.08 2.66 -18.14
C ASP A 192 -15.76 2.52 -18.93
N ALA A 193 -15.64 3.17 -20.10
CA ALA A 193 -14.42 3.23 -20.90
C ALA A 193 -13.49 4.42 -20.55
N GLY A 194 -13.83 5.22 -19.53
CA GLY A 194 -13.06 6.40 -19.10
C GLY A 194 -13.14 7.60 -20.04
N LEU A 195 -14.04 7.61 -21.03
CA LEU A 195 -14.20 8.70 -22.00
C LEU A 195 -15.36 9.63 -21.62
N LEU A 196 -15.19 10.36 -20.51
CA LEU A 196 -16.22 11.23 -19.95
C LEU A 196 -16.69 12.33 -20.91
N GLY A 197 -15.81 12.85 -21.78
CA GLY A 197 -16.21 13.84 -22.80
C GLY A 197 -17.25 13.30 -23.79
N GLY A 198 -17.10 12.04 -24.22
CA GLY A 198 -18.08 11.40 -25.11
C GLY A 198 -19.38 11.05 -24.40
N ALA A 199 -19.32 10.67 -23.12
CA ALA A 199 -20.51 10.49 -22.30
C ALA A 199 -21.27 11.82 -22.13
N ARG A 200 -20.53 12.92 -21.89
CA ARG A 200 -21.10 14.25 -21.70
C ARG A 200 -21.75 14.80 -22.96
N GLU A 201 -21.14 14.58 -24.13
CA GLU A 201 -21.73 14.96 -25.44
C GLU A 201 -23.11 14.32 -25.62
N VAL A 202 -23.24 13.03 -25.33
CA VAL A 202 -24.53 12.32 -25.42
C VAL A 202 -25.52 12.88 -24.42
N PHE A 203 -25.09 13.07 -23.16
CA PHE A 203 -25.94 13.59 -22.08
C PHE A 203 -26.47 15.01 -22.35
N ASP A 204 -25.61 15.92 -22.82
CA ASP A 204 -25.98 17.30 -23.14
C ASP A 204 -26.91 17.36 -24.36
N GLY A 205 -26.77 16.43 -25.31
CA GLY A 205 -27.65 16.29 -26.48
C GLY A 205 -29.07 15.77 -26.19
N MET A 206 -29.35 15.25 -24.98
CA MET A 206 -30.67 14.78 -24.57
C MET A 206 -31.59 15.97 -24.21
N ALA A 207 -32.78 16.04 -24.84
CA ALA A 207 -33.75 17.11 -24.59
C ALA A 207 -34.47 16.95 -23.23
N GLU A 208 -34.82 15.71 -22.87
CA GLU A 208 -35.39 15.36 -21.57
C GLU A 208 -34.43 14.44 -20.82
N ARG A 209 -34.19 14.72 -19.54
CA ARG A 209 -33.27 13.98 -18.69
C ARG A 209 -34.03 13.53 -17.44
N ASP A 210 -34.28 12.23 -17.36
CA ASP A 210 -34.86 11.62 -16.17
C ASP A 210 -33.78 11.39 -15.10
N CYS A 211 -34.22 11.06 -13.89
CA CYS A 211 -33.32 10.79 -12.77
C CYS A 211 -32.28 9.69 -13.09
N VAL A 212 -32.63 8.73 -13.95
CA VAL A 212 -31.73 7.65 -14.38
C VAL A 212 -30.55 8.19 -15.20
N LEU A 213 -30.80 9.06 -16.19
CA LEU A 213 -29.75 9.70 -16.99
C LEU A 213 -28.82 10.55 -16.13
N TRP A 214 -29.37 11.35 -15.21
CA TRP A 214 -28.56 12.12 -14.24
C TRP A 214 -27.66 11.19 -13.43
N ASN A 215 -28.22 10.13 -12.85
CA ASN A 215 -27.47 9.18 -12.03
C ASN A 215 -26.37 8.44 -12.80
N VAL A 216 -26.64 8.02 -14.04
CA VAL A 216 -25.63 7.33 -14.87
C VAL A 216 -24.46 8.27 -15.22
N MET A 217 -24.74 9.55 -15.49
CA MET A 217 -23.68 10.52 -15.76
C MET A 217 -22.89 10.86 -14.50
N MET A 218 -23.56 11.07 -13.36
CA MET A 218 -22.90 11.33 -12.08
C MET A 218 -22.05 10.14 -11.62
N ASP A 219 -22.56 8.90 -11.70
CA ASP A 219 -21.81 7.67 -11.45
C ASP A 219 -20.57 7.56 -12.37
N GLY A 220 -20.71 7.98 -13.63
CA GLY A 220 -19.60 8.05 -14.56
C GLY A 220 -18.49 9.02 -14.11
N TYR A 221 -18.84 10.26 -13.75
CA TYR A 221 -17.88 11.24 -13.24
C TYR A 221 -17.22 10.78 -11.93
N VAL A 222 -18.01 10.23 -11.00
CA VAL A 222 -17.51 9.69 -9.72
C VAL A 222 -16.49 8.57 -9.97
N LYS A 223 -16.81 7.59 -10.83
CA LYS A 223 -15.87 6.52 -11.19
C LYS A 223 -14.64 7.01 -11.94
N GLY A 224 -14.78 8.10 -12.69
CA GLY A 224 -13.66 8.78 -13.35
C GLY A 224 -12.81 9.66 -12.43
N GLY A 225 -13.18 9.80 -11.14
CA GLY A 225 -12.48 10.61 -10.15
C GLY A 225 -12.76 12.12 -10.21
N ASP A 226 -13.65 12.58 -11.09
CA ASP A 226 -14.01 14.00 -11.21
C ASP A 226 -15.28 14.29 -10.38
N VAL A 227 -15.09 14.31 -9.06
CA VAL A 227 -16.16 14.57 -8.08
C VAL A 227 -16.74 15.97 -8.25
N ALA A 228 -15.92 16.96 -8.62
CA ALA A 228 -16.35 18.35 -8.79
C ALA A 228 -17.43 18.48 -9.89
N SER A 229 -17.21 17.86 -11.05
CA SER A 229 -18.21 17.82 -12.12
C SER A 229 -19.46 17.04 -11.72
N ALA A 230 -19.33 15.96 -10.94
CA ALA A 230 -20.47 15.22 -10.42
C ALA A 230 -21.34 16.07 -9.49
N VAL A 231 -20.72 16.81 -8.55
CA VAL A 231 -21.43 17.75 -7.66
C VAL A 231 -22.09 18.88 -8.45
N GLY A 232 -21.42 19.40 -9.49
CA GLY A 232 -22.01 20.37 -10.42
C GLY A 232 -23.27 19.84 -11.12
N LEU A 233 -23.23 18.58 -11.58
CA LEU A 233 -24.40 17.91 -12.16
C LEU A 233 -25.52 17.69 -11.16
N PHE A 234 -25.20 17.37 -9.90
CA PHE A 234 -26.21 17.25 -8.84
C PHE A 234 -26.93 18.58 -8.57
N GLY A 235 -26.18 19.69 -8.59
CA GLY A 235 -26.75 21.03 -8.54
C GLY A 235 -27.70 21.30 -9.72
N ALA A 236 -27.29 20.97 -10.94
CA ALA A 236 -28.10 21.13 -12.14
C ALA A 236 -29.36 20.25 -12.13
N MET A 237 -29.27 19.01 -11.67
CA MET A 237 -30.41 18.10 -11.49
C MET A 237 -31.47 18.73 -10.57
N ARG A 238 -31.05 19.27 -9.42
CA ARG A 238 -31.93 19.96 -8.47
C ARG A 238 -32.53 21.24 -9.08
N ALA A 239 -31.77 22.01 -9.85
CA ALA A 239 -32.27 23.18 -10.56
C ALA A 239 -33.33 22.82 -11.60
N SER A 240 -33.22 21.65 -12.25
CA SER A 240 -34.22 21.11 -13.19
C SER A 240 -35.49 20.54 -12.52
N ARG A 241 -35.63 20.66 -11.19
CA ARG A 241 -36.74 20.10 -10.39
C ARG A 241 -36.86 18.57 -10.48
N CYS A 242 -35.75 17.89 -10.78
CA CYS A 242 -35.68 16.44 -10.69
C CYS A 242 -35.25 16.08 -9.26
N ASP A 243 -36.13 15.44 -8.49
CA ASP A 243 -35.83 15.07 -7.11
C ASP A 243 -34.81 13.91 -7.05
N PRO A 244 -33.86 13.94 -6.10
CA PRO A 244 -32.94 12.83 -5.86
C PRO A 244 -33.70 11.55 -5.50
N ASN A 245 -33.24 10.41 -5.99
CA ASN A 245 -33.70 9.10 -5.55
C ASN A 245 -32.62 8.36 -4.76
N PHE A 246 -32.90 7.14 -4.33
CA PHE A 246 -31.96 6.31 -3.57
C PHE A 246 -30.62 6.11 -4.28
N ALA A 247 -30.63 5.95 -5.61
CA ALA A 247 -29.41 5.77 -6.39
C ALA A 247 -28.58 7.06 -6.46
N THR A 248 -29.23 8.22 -6.49
CA THR A 248 -28.55 9.52 -6.41
C THR A 248 -27.84 9.66 -5.07
N LEU A 249 -28.53 9.40 -3.96
CA LEU A 249 -27.97 9.54 -2.61
C LEU A 249 -26.87 8.51 -2.34
N ALA A 250 -27.07 7.24 -2.72
CA ALA A 250 -26.06 6.20 -2.55
C ALA A 250 -24.77 6.53 -3.33
N CYS A 251 -24.88 7.11 -4.53
CA CYS A 251 -23.73 7.54 -5.32
C CYS A 251 -22.89 8.58 -4.55
N PHE A 252 -23.48 9.69 -4.09
CA PHE A 252 -22.72 10.72 -3.38
C PHE A 252 -22.30 10.32 -1.96
N LEU A 253 -23.11 9.53 -1.25
CA LEU A 253 -22.72 8.98 0.05
C LEU A 253 -21.50 8.06 -0.07
N SER A 254 -21.39 7.29 -1.16
CA SER A 254 -20.21 6.46 -1.42
C SER A 254 -18.95 7.29 -1.69
N VAL A 255 -19.09 8.48 -2.28
CA VAL A 255 -18.00 9.46 -2.43
C VAL A 255 -17.59 10.01 -1.08
N CYS A 256 -18.53 10.49 -0.28
CA CYS A 256 -18.24 10.99 1.08
C CYS A 256 -17.58 9.91 1.94
N ALA A 257 -18.01 8.66 1.82
CA ALA A 257 -17.39 7.53 2.49
C ALA A 257 -15.95 7.28 2.02
N THR A 258 -15.65 7.48 0.74
CA THR A 258 -14.31 7.26 0.16
C THR A 258 -13.34 8.38 0.54
N GLU A 259 -13.81 9.63 0.53
CA GLU A 259 -13.03 10.83 0.87
C GLU A 259 -13.02 11.13 2.39
N ALA A 260 -13.72 10.33 3.20
CA ALA A 260 -13.95 10.59 4.63
C ALA A 260 -14.53 12.01 4.91
N ASP A 261 -15.36 12.53 3.99
CA ASP A 261 -16.01 13.84 4.12
C ASP A 261 -17.31 13.73 4.93
N LEU A 262 -17.17 13.86 6.25
CA LEU A 262 -18.28 13.83 7.19
C LEU A 262 -19.28 14.98 6.96
N LEU A 263 -18.80 16.18 6.62
CA LEU A 263 -19.65 17.37 6.54
C LEU A 263 -20.67 17.23 5.40
N SER A 264 -20.20 16.87 4.21
CA SER A 264 -21.08 16.60 3.07
C SER A 264 -21.94 15.36 3.30
N GLY A 265 -21.39 14.33 3.96
CA GLY A 265 -22.13 13.13 4.35
C GLY A 265 -23.36 13.41 5.22
N VAL A 266 -23.21 14.25 6.25
CA VAL A 266 -24.33 14.66 7.13
C VAL A 266 -25.38 15.49 6.38
N GLN A 267 -24.96 16.35 5.44
CA GLN A 267 -25.89 17.09 4.59
C GLN A 267 -26.72 16.16 3.70
N LEU A 268 -26.08 15.13 3.12
CA LEU A 268 -26.76 14.12 2.31
C LEU A 268 -27.68 13.23 3.15
N HIS A 269 -27.29 12.88 4.38
CA HIS A 269 -28.16 12.19 5.32
C HIS A 269 -29.41 13.03 5.65
N THR A 270 -29.23 14.32 5.92
CA THR A 270 -30.36 15.25 6.14
C THR A 270 -31.29 15.31 4.92
N LEU A 271 -30.71 15.26 3.71
CA LEU A 271 -31.47 15.19 2.46
C LEU A 271 -32.26 13.87 2.34
N ALA A 272 -31.65 12.73 2.71
CA ALA A 272 -32.30 11.43 2.76
C ALA A 272 -33.53 11.44 3.67
N VAL A 273 -33.41 12.05 4.85
CA VAL A 273 -34.53 12.23 5.80
C VAL A 273 -35.62 13.11 5.19
N LYS A 274 -35.24 14.25 4.58
CA LYS A 274 -36.19 15.19 3.96
C LYS A 274 -37.05 14.54 2.87
N TYR A 275 -36.47 13.66 2.06
CA TYR A 275 -37.17 12.96 0.98
C TYR A 275 -37.77 11.61 1.41
N GLY A 276 -37.61 11.21 2.68
CA GLY A 276 -38.13 9.94 3.18
C GLY A 276 -37.42 8.71 2.62
N LEU A 277 -36.16 8.86 2.18
CA LEU A 277 -35.32 7.81 1.59
C LEU A 277 -34.39 7.14 2.61
N GLU A 278 -34.30 7.67 3.83
CA GLU A 278 -33.50 7.09 4.93
C GLU A 278 -33.82 5.62 5.27
N PRO A 279 -35.09 5.15 5.31
CA PRO A 279 -35.38 3.74 5.58
C PRO A 279 -35.10 2.80 4.40
N GLU A 280 -34.72 3.34 3.23
CA GLU A 280 -34.41 2.52 2.07
C GLU A 280 -33.07 1.81 2.28
N VAL A 281 -33.08 0.47 2.26
CA VAL A 281 -31.94 -0.41 2.60
C VAL A 281 -30.64 0.01 1.90
N ALA A 282 -30.73 0.38 0.61
CA ALA A 282 -29.56 0.85 -0.14
C ALA A 282 -28.96 2.12 0.49
N VAL A 283 -29.77 3.13 0.79
CA VAL A 283 -29.32 4.41 1.37
C VAL A 283 -28.79 4.18 2.78
N ALA A 284 -29.52 3.44 3.61
CA ALA A 284 -29.14 3.15 4.99
C ALA A 284 -27.81 2.37 5.07
N ASN A 285 -27.61 1.34 4.24
CA ASN A 285 -26.33 0.62 4.14
C ASN A 285 -25.18 1.56 3.72
N THR A 286 -25.43 2.49 2.80
CA THR A 286 -24.40 3.45 2.35
C THR A 286 -24.09 4.48 3.44
N LEU A 287 -25.09 4.90 4.23
CA LEU A 287 -24.91 5.78 5.38
C LEU A 287 -24.10 5.13 6.49
N VAL A 288 -24.39 3.87 6.85
CA VAL A 288 -23.60 3.10 7.83
C VAL A 288 -22.14 3.03 7.37
N SER A 289 -21.90 2.69 6.09
CA SER A 289 -20.54 2.67 5.55
C SER A 289 -19.88 4.05 5.53
N MET A 290 -20.64 5.13 5.29
CA MET A 290 -20.12 6.50 5.28
C MET A 290 -19.68 6.93 6.68
N TYR A 291 -20.57 6.81 7.67
CA TYR A 291 -20.24 7.14 9.06
C TYR A 291 -19.09 6.30 9.61
N ALA A 292 -19.07 5.00 9.30
CA ALA A 292 -17.97 4.13 9.72
C ALA A 292 -16.62 4.54 9.12
N LYS A 293 -16.56 4.89 7.82
CA LYS A 293 -15.32 5.36 7.17
C LYS A 293 -14.91 6.76 7.61
N CYS A 294 -15.86 7.60 8.02
CA CYS A 294 -15.60 8.91 8.63
C CYS A 294 -15.24 8.83 10.12
N GLN A 295 -14.98 7.64 10.67
CA GLN A 295 -14.65 7.40 12.08
C GLN A 295 -15.75 7.84 13.09
N CYS A 296 -17.00 7.94 12.64
CA CYS A 296 -18.16 8.28 13.46
C CYS A 296 -19.01 7.03 13.75
N LEU A 297 -18.41 6.04 14.40
CA LEU A 297 -19.05 4.74 14.57
C LEU A 297 -20.33 4.78 15.44
N ASP A 298 -20.44 5.73 16.37
CA ASP A 298 -21.64 5.88 17.21
C ASP A 298 -22.89 6.19 16.36
N ASP A 299 -22.76 7.05 15.36
CA ASP A 299 -23.86 7.37 14.45
C ASP A 299 -24.15 6.21 13.48
N ALA A 300 -23.13 5.45 13.09
CA ALA A 300 -23.31 4.20 12.35
C ALA A 300 -24.09 3.15 13.17
N TRP A 301 -23.79 3.00 14.46
CA TRP A 301 -24.53 2.13 15.39
C TRP A 301 -25.99 2.53 15.53
N ARG A 302 -26.26 3.83 15.69
CA ARG A 302 -27.63 4.34 15.78
C ARG A 302 -28.45 4.00 14.54
N LEU A 303 -27.85 4.16 13.35
CA LEU A 303 -28.51 3.77 12.10
C LEU A 303 -28.69 2.26 12.03
N PHE A 304 -27.67 1.47 12.35
CA PHE A 304 -27.73 0.01 12.35
C PHE A 304 -28.86 -0.53 13.24
N ASP A 305 -29.09 0.05 14.41
CA ASP A 305 -30.17 -0.35 15.33
C ASP A 305 -31.57 0.00 14.82
N LEU A 306 -31.68 0.98 13.91
CA LEU A 306 -32.94 1.35 13.25
C LEU A 306 -33.25 0.47 12.03
N MET A 307 -32.26 -0.25 11.51
CA MET A 307 -32.39 -1.07 10.30
C MET A 307 -33.00 -2.46 10.56
N PRO A 308 -33.73 -3.03 9.58
CA PRO A 308 -34.15 -4.43 9.63
C PRO A 308 -32.95 -5.39 9.70
N ARG A 309 -32.94 -6.31 10.68
CA ARG A 309 -31.80 -7.21 10.97
C ARG A 309 -31.71 -8.46 10.09
N ASP A 310 -32.45 -8.49 8.99
CA ASP A 310 -32.60 -9.59 8.05
C ASP A 310 -31.75 -9.45 6.76
N ASP A 311 -31.05 -8.32 6.57
CA ASP A 311 -30.18 -8.08 5.41
C ASP A 311 -28.69 -8.34 5.72
N LEU A 312 -28.06 -9.25 4.95
CA LEU A 312 -26.63 -9.57 5.07
C LEU A 312 -25.74 -8.36 4.79
N VAL A 313 -26.15 -7.46 3.88
CA VAL A 313 -25.34 -6.29 3.49
C VAL A 313 -25.18 -5.32 4.67
N THR A 314 -26.23 -5.17 5.49
CA THR A 314 -26.21 -4.32 6.70
C THR A 314 -25.23 -4.84 7.75
N TRP A 315 -25.24 -6.14 8.04
CA TRP A 315 -24.27 -6.76 8.94
C TRP A 315 -22.85 -6.65 8.41
N ASN A 316 -22.63 -6.90 7.11
CA ASN A 316 -21.31 -6.79 6.48
C ASN A 316 -20.77 -5.36 6.53
N GLY A 317 -21.62 -4.36 6.28
CA GLY A 317 -21.26 -2.94 6.39
C GLY A 317 -20.81 -2.57 7.79
N MET A 318 -21.54 -3.03 8.82
CA MET A 318 -21.20 -2.73 10.21
C MET A 318 -19.95 -3.48 10.69
N ILE A 319 -19.81 -4.77 10.36
CA ILE A 319 -18.61 -5.57 10.67
C ILE A 319 -17.39 -4.92 10.02
N SER A 320 -17.47 -4.60 8.72
CA SER A 320 -16.38 -3.90 8.01
C SER A 320 -16.07 -2.54 8.65
N GLY A 321 -17.08 -1.82 9.14
CA GLY A 321 -16.92 -0.56 9.84
C GLY A 321 -16.17 -0.71 11.17
N CYS A 322 -16.54 -1.68 12.01
CA CYS A 322 -15.85 -1.98 13.26
C CYS A 322 -14.39 -2.38 13.01
N VAL A 323 -14.13 -3.24 12.02
CA VAL A 323 -12.78 -3.66 11.64
C VAL A 323 -11.92 -2.46 11.19
N GLN A 324 -12.46 -1.57 10.37
CA GLN A 324 -11.75 -0.36 9.91
C GLN A 324 -11.40 0.61 11.04
N ASN A 325 -12.20 0.64 12.10
CA ASN A 325 -11.98 1.48 13.27
C ASN A 325 -11.17 0.77 14.39
N GLY A 326 -10.63 -0.44 14.12
CA GLY A 326 -9.80 -1.18 15.07
C GLY A 326 -10.59 -1.85 16.22
N LEU A 327 -11.92 -1.87 16.16
CA LEU A 327 -12.78 -2.47 17.20
C LEU A 327 -13.05 -3.94 16.90
N VAL A 328 -12.00 -4.76 17.07
CA VAL A 328 -12.00 -6.20 16.73
C VAL A 328 -13.03 -6.97 17.56
N ASP A 329 -13.14 -6.68 18.85
CA ASP A 329 -14.06 -7.37 19.75
C ASP A 329 -15.53 -7.14 19.37
N ASP A 330 -15.88 -5.91 18.98
CA ASP A 330 -17.24 -5.58 18.56
C ASP A 330 -17.57 -6.19 17.19
N ALA A 331 -16.59 -6.27 16.27
CA ALA A 331 -16.75 -6.99 15.00
C ALA A 331 -17.03 -8.49 15.22
N LEU A 332 -16.32 -9.13 16.16
CA LEU A 332 -16.55 -10.53 16.51
C LEU A 332 -17.89 -10.75 17.22
N ARG A 333 -18.32 -9.82 18.07
CA ARG A 333 -19.66 -9.85 18.69
C ARG A 333 -20.76 -9.74 17.64
N LEU A 334 -20.63 -8.81 16.70
CA LEU A 334 -21.57 -8.66 15.57
C LEU A 334 -21.63 -9.92 14.71
N PHE A 335 -20.48 -10.55 14.43
CA PHE A 335 -20.44 -11.84 13.73
C PHE A 335 -21.21 -12.93 14.47
N CYS A 336 -21.04 -13.03 15.80
CA CYS A 336 -21.78 -13.99 16.62
C CYS A 336 -23.28 -13.69 16.65
N ASP A 337 -23.67 -12.42 16.75
CA ASP A 337 -25.07 -12.01 16.80
C ASP A 337 -25.79 -12.20 15.46
N MET A 338 -25.08 -12.02 14.35
CA MET A 338 -25.53 -12.40 13.00
C MET A 338 -25.84 -13.90 12.91
N GLN A 339 -24.99 -14.76 13.48
CA GLN A 339 -25.26 -16.20 13.51
C GLN A 339 -26.48 -16.54 14.40
N LYS A 340 -26.62 -15.87 15.56
CA LYS A 340 -27.78 -16.05 16.45
C LYS A 340 -29.09 -15.58 15.82
N SER A 341 -29.06 -14.59 14.92
CA SER A 341 -30.25 -14.16 14.17
C SER A 341 -30.67 -15.13 13.06
N GLY A 342 -29.89 -16.21 12.85
CA GLY A 342 -30.17 -17.25 11.87
C GLY A 342 -29.61 -16.95 10.47
N LEU A 343 -28.85 -15.87 10.31
CA LEU A 343 -28.15 -15.55 9.08
C LEU A 343 -26.83 -16.32 9.01
N GLN A 344 -26.52 -16.84 7.82
CA GLN A 344 -25.27 -17.53 7.56
C GLN A 344 -24.25 -16.53 7.00
N PRO A 345 -23.09 -16.31 7.67
CA PRO A 345 -21.99 -15.54 7.13
C PRO A 345 -21.59 -16.00 5.74
N ASP A 346 -21.49 -15.06 4.80
CA ASP A 346 -21.07 -15.33 3.43
C ASP A 346 -19.59 -14.98 3.22
N SER A 347 -19.13 -15.15 1.98
CA SER A 347 -17.76 -14.83 1.58
C SER A 347 -17.36 -13.40 1.93
N VAL A 348 -18.29 -12.44 1.75
CA VAL A 348 -18.06 -11.02 2.01
C VAL A 348 -17.93 -10.76 3.51
N THR A 349 -18.81 -11.35 4.34
CA THR A 349 -18.72 -11.25 5.81
C THR A 349 -17.35 -11.68 6.31
N LEU A 350 -16.88 -12.84 5.83
CA LEU A 350 -15.65 -13.46 6.27
C LEU A 350 -14.42 -12.70 5.76
N ALA A 351 -14.43 -12.25 4.50
CA ALA A 351 -13.37 -11.43 3.94
C ALA A 351 -13.24 -10.06 4.63
N SER A 352 -14.35 -9.49 5.11
CA SER A 352 -14.36 -8.25 5.90
C SER A 352 -13.85 -8.43 7.33
N LEU A 353 -14.05 -9.60 7.93
CA LEU A 353 -13.66 -9.88 9.32
C LEU A 353 -12.18 -10.27 9.46
N LEU A 354 -11.65 -11.09 8.55
CA LEU A 354 -10.29 -11.63 8.61
C LEU A 354 -9.17 -10.56 8.80
N PRO A 355 -9.23 -9.38 8.14
CA PRO A 355 -8.18 -8.36 8.30
C PRO A 355 -7.99 -7.83 9.73
N ALA A 356 -8.99 -7.96 10.60
CA ALA A 356 -8.90 -7.56 12.02
C ALA A 356 -8.14 -8.56 12.89
N LEU A 357 -7.86 -9.76 12.39
CA LEU A 357 -7.43 -10.90 13.20
C LEU A 357 -5.92 -11.15 13.06
N THR A 358 -5.12 -10.09 13.12
CA THR A 358 -3.70 -10.12 12.81
C THR A 358 -2.79 -10.26 14.03
N ASP A 359 -3.29 -9.88 15.21
CA ASP A 359 -2.52 -9.90 16.47
C ASP A 359 -2.43 -11.32 17.06
N LEU A 360 -1.62 -11.52 18.12
CA LEU A 360 -1.38 -12.84 18.72
C LEU A 360 -2.68 -13.59 19.11
N ASN A 361 -3.68 -12.87 19.62
CA ASN A 361 -5.01 -13.44 19.90
C ASN A 361 -5.84 -13.63 18.61
N GLY A 362 -5.71 -12.70 17.66
CA GLY A 362 -6.33 -12.76 16.34
C GLY A 362 -5.92 -13.98 15.53
N PHE A 363 -4.68 -14.45 15.63
CA PHE A 363 -4.21 -15.63 14.89
C PHE A 363 -5.00 -16.91 15.22
N LYS A 364 -5.36 -17.11 16.50
CA LYS A 364 -6.19 -18.26 16.90
C LYS A 364 -7.60 -18.15 16.32
N GLN A 365 -8.21 -16.98 16.46
CA GLN A 365 -9.55 -16.70 15.93
C GLN A 365 -9.61 -16.80 14.40
N GLY A 366 -8.55 -16.35 13.70
CA GLY A 366 -8.41 -16.49 12.26
C GLY A 366 -8.40 -17.97 11.82
N LYS A 367 -7.73 -18.85 12.57
CA LYS A 367 -7.79 -20.31 12.35
C LYS A 367 -9.17 -20.90 12.62
N GLU A 368 -9.88 -20.41 13.65
CA GLU A 368 -11.26 -20.84 13.93
C GLU A 368 -12.21 -20.45 12.78
N ILE A 369 -12.08 -19.24 12.26
CA ILE A 369 -12.86 -18.75 11.10
C ILE A 369 -12.51 -19.53 9.83
N HIS A 370 -11.23 -19.83 9.59
CA HIS A 370 -10.86 -20.72 8.49
C HIS A 370 -11.46 -22.13 8.67
N GLY A 371 -11.48 -22.65 9.90
CA GLY A 371 -12.19 -23.89 10.24
C GLY A 371 -13.69 -23.81 9.96
N TYR A 372 -14.34 -22.69 10.26
CA TYR A 372 -15.74 -22.43 9.93
C TYR A 372 -15.99 -22.45 8.42
N ILE A 373 -15.13 -21.79 7.63
CA ILE A 373 -15.19 -21.76 6.15
C ILE A 373 -15.19 -23.17 5.58
N VAL A 374 -14.27 -24.01 6.06
CA VAL A 374 -14.13 -25.40 5.62
C VAL A 374 -15.34 -26.23 6.05
N ARG A 375 -15.79 -26.13 7.30
CA ARG A 375 -16.91 -26.92 7.84
C ARG A 375 -18.25 -26.61 7.17
N ASN A 376 -18.49 -25.34 6.81
CA ASN A 376 -19.74 -24.91 6.20
C ASN A 376 -19.69 -24.86 4.67
N CYS A 377 -18.58 -25.32 4.07
CA CYS A 377 -18.38 -25.34 2.62
C CYS A 377 -18.63 -23.96 1.96
N VAL A 378 -18.18 -22.89 2.61
CA VAL A 378 -18.30 -21.53 2.06
C VAL A 378 -17.50 -21.46 0.77
N HIS A 379 -18.10 -20.91 -0.29
CA HIS A 379 -17.43 -20.77 -1.58
C HIS A 379 -16.25 -19.81 -1.45
N LEU A 380 -15.04 -20.33 -1.69
CA LEU A 380 -13.79 -19.56 -1.75
C LEU A 380 -13.73 -18.77 -3.05
N ASP A 381 -14.32 -17.57 -3.07
CA ASP A 381 -14.08 -16.62 -4.15
C ASP A 381 -12.70 -15.94 -4.01
N VAL A 382 -12.36 -15.12 -5.01
CA VAL A 382 -11.09 -14.40 -5.08
C VAL A 382 -10.83 -13.53 -3.83
N PHE A 383 -11.86 -12.88 -3.30
CA PHE A 383 -11.73 -11.95 -2.19
C PHE A 383 -11.46 -12.68 -0.87
N LEU A 384 -12.20 -13.76 -0.62
CA LEU A 384 -12.01 -14.58 0.58
C LEU A 384 -10.67 -15.31 0.57
N VAL A 385 -10.24 -15.81 -0.58
CA VAL A 385 -8.89 -16.41 -0.73
C VAL A 385 -7.81 -15.37 -0.43
N SER A 386 -7.91 -14.18 -1.03
CA SER A 386 -6.95 -13.11 -0.79
C SER A 386 -6.88 -12.74 0.70
N ALA A 387 -8.04 -12.60 1.37
CA ALA A 387 -8.10 -12.29 2.80
C ALA A 387 -7.48 -13.40 3.67
N LEU A 388 -7.71 -14.68 3.34
CA LEU A 388 -7.10 -15.83 4.03
C LEU A 388 -5.58 -15.89 3.83
N VAL A 389 -5.10 -15.60 2.62
CA VAL A 389 -3.67 -15.55 2.34
C VAL A 389 -3.03 -14.40 3.12
N ASP A 390 -3.64 -13.21 3.11
CA ASP A 390 -3.14 -12.01 3.80
C ASP A 390 -3.01 -12.20 5.32
N ILE A 391 -4.06 -12.73 5.99
CA ILE A 391 -4.01 -12.99 7.44
C ILE A 391 -2.89 -13.98 7.80
N TYR A 392 -2.69 -15.04 7.03
CA TYR A 392 -1.63 -16.01 7.32
C TYR A 392 -0.24 -15.41 7.14
N PHE A 393 -0.03 -14.55 6.13
CA PHE A 393 1.23 -13.82 5.99
C PHE A 393 1.45 -12.82 7.14
N LYS A 394 0.43 -12.07 7.56
CA LYS A 394 0.52 -11.14 8.69
C LYS A 394 0.83 -11.83 10.00
N CYS A 395 0.28 -13.02 10.22
CA CYS A 395 0.60 -13.87 11.38
C CYS A 395 1.87 -14.73 11.20
N ARG A 396 2.67 -14.48 10.16
CA ARG A 396 3.94 -15.17 9.84
C ARG A 396 3.83 -16.70 9.61
N ASP A 397 2.65 -17.21 9.27
CA ASP A 397 2.44 -18.61 8.86
C ASP A 397 2.45 -18.73 7.31
N VAL A 398 3.63 -18.47 6.73
CA VAL A 398 3.85 -18.46 5.27
C VAL A 398 3.44 -19.78 4.61
N ARG A 399 3.66 -20.91 5.30
CA ARG A 399 3.31 -22.24 4.80
C ARG A 399 1.80 -22.38 4.63
N MET A 400 1.01 -21.91 5.59
CA MET A 400 -0.44 -21.99 5.47
C MET A 400 -0.98 -21.06 4.37
N ALA A 401 -0.40 -19.88 4.21
CA ALA A 401 -0.73 -18.99 3.08
C ALA A 401 -0.49 -19.69 1.72
N GLN A 402 0.66 -20.35 1.56
CA GLN A 402 0.98 -21.15 0.37
C GLN A 402 -0.01 -22.30 0.15
N ASN A 403 -0.43 -23.00 1.22
CA ASN A 403 -1.40 -24.08 1.12
C ASN A 403 -2.77 -23.58 0.63
N VAL A 404 -3.24 -22.43 1.14
CA VAL A 404 -4.49 -21.81 0.67
C VAL A 404 -4.36 -21.40 -0.79
N PHE A 405 -3.24 -20.80 -1.19
CA PHE A 405 -2.96 -20.45 -2.58
C PHE A 405 -2.97 -21.68 -3.50
N ASN A 406 -2.26 -22.75 -3.14
CA ASN A 406 -2.17 -23.98 -3.94
C ASN A 406 -3.50 -24.72 -4.05
N ALA A 407 -4.42 -24.53 -3.10
CA ALA A 407 -5.77 -25.10 -3.15
C ALA A 407 -6.69 -24.36 -4.15
N THR A 408 -6.29 -23.18 -4.64
CA THR A 408 -7.12 -22.37 -5.54
C THR A 408 -7.03 -22.84 -6.99
N LYS A 409 -8.18 -22.91 -7.67
CA LYS A 409 -8.26 -23.36 -9.08
C LYS A 409 -8.05 -22.23 -10.09
N THR A 410 -8.29 -20.99 -9.66
CA THR A 410 -8.23 -19.79 -10.50
C THR A 410 -7.34 -18.77 -9.81
N ILE A 411 -6.17 -18.54 -10.41
CA ILE A 411 -5.26 -17.49 -9.98
C ILE A 411 -5.62 -16.23 -10.76
N ASP A 412 -5.78 -15.13 -10.03
CA ASP A 412 -6.03 -13.83 -10.61
C ASP A 412 -4.96 -12.82 -10.14
N VAL A 413 -5.09 -11.59 -10.61
CA VAL A 413 -4.14 -10.52 -10.31
C VAL A 413 -4.17 -10.15 -8.82
N VAL A 414 -5.34 -10.22 -8.16
CA VAL A 414 -5.50 -9.87 -6.75
C VAL A 414 -4.77 -10.87 -5.87
N ILE A 415 -5.07 -12.16 -5.99
CA ILE A 415 -4.42 -13.22 -5.20
C ILE A 415 -2.89 -13.21 -5.45
N GLY A 416 -2.47 -13.02 -6.71
CA GLY A 416 -1.06 -12.90 -7.05
C GLY A 416 -0.37 -11.72 -6.36
N SER A 417 -1.01 -10.55 -6.33
CA SER A 417 -0.47 -9.37 -5.64
C SER A 417 -0.37 -9.58 -4.13
N THR A 418 -1.35 -10.26 -3.51
CA THR A 418 -1.35 -10.59 -2.07
C THR A 418 -0.24 -11.59 -1.72
N MET A 419 0.04 -12.56 -2.59
CA MET A 419 1.19 -13.46 -2.39
C MET A 419 2.51 -12.70 -2.43
N ILE A 420 2.68 -11.80 -3.40
CA ILE A 420 3.91 -10.99 -3.54
C ILE A 420 4.10 -10.08 -2.32
N SER A 421 3.08 -9.30 -1.94
CA SER A 421 3.15 -8.42 -0.77
C SER A 421 3.36 -9.20 0.52
N GLY A 422 2.73 -10.38 0.66
CA GLY A 422 2.90 -11.26 1.81
C GLY A 422 4.32 -11.82 1.96
N TYR A 423 4.98 -12.20 0.85
CA TYR A 423 6.38 -12.59 0.87
C TYR A 423 7.31 -11.42 1.24
N VAL A 424 7.06 -10.23 0.68
CA VAL A 424 7.81 -9.02 1.04
C VAL A 424 7.68 -8.71 2.53
N LEU A 425 6.46 -8.77 3.08
CA LEU A 425 6.18 -8.51 4.50
C LEU A 425 6.99 -9.44 5.43
N ASN A 426 7.23 -10.68 4.99
CA ASN A 426 7.98 -11.68 5.75
C ASN A 426 9.49 -11.70 5.41
N GLY A 427 10.01 -10.70 4.70
CA GLY A 427 11.42 -10.58 4.33
C GLY A 427 11.88 -11.59 3.26
N MET A 428 10.95 -12.28 2.59
CA MET A 428 11.24 -13.30 1.58
C MET A 428 11.28 -12.70 0.18
N SER A 429 12.12 -11.68 -0.04
CA SER A 429 12.16 -10.90 -1.28
C SER A 429 12.43 -11.74 -2.54
N GLU A 430 13.27 -12.78 -2.44
CA GLU A 430 13.52 -13.69 -3.56
C GLU A 430 12.26 -14.50 -3.94
N ALA A 431 11.47 -14.94 -2.94
CA ALA A 431 10.23 -15.66 -3.17
C ALA A 431 9.16 -14.76 -3.81
N ALA A 432 9.10 -13.49 -3.41
CA ALA A 432 8.22 -12.49 -4.02
C ALA A 432 8.50 -12.31 -5.52
N VAL A 433 9.78 -12.18 -5.90
CA VAL A 433 10.18 -12.06 -7.32
C VAL A 433 9.92 -13.36 -8.09
N LYS A 434 10.16 -14.54 -7.49
CA LYS A 434 9.82 -15.83 -8.10
C LYS A 434 8.31 -15.95 -8.36
N MET A 435 7.47 -15.52 -7.41
CA MET A 435 6.02 -15.48 -7.58
C MET A 435 5.62 -14.55 -8.74
N PHE A 436 6.20 -13.35 -8.82
CA PHE A 436 5.94 -12.44 -9.94
C PHE A 436 6.27 -13.07 -11.30
N ARG A 437 7.41 -13.75 -11.42
CA ARG A 437 7.79 -14.47 -12.65
C ARG A 437 6.83 -15.61 -12.98
N TYR A 438 6.44 -16.40 -11.99
CA TYR A 438 5.45 -17.47 -12.16
C TYR A 438 4.11 -16.93 -12.72
N LEU A 439 3.63 -15.78 -12.23
CA LEU A 439 2.39 -15.18 -12.73
C LEU A 439 2.51 -14.72 -14.20
N LEU A 440 3.69 -14.25 -14.62
CA LEU A 440 3.97 -13.96 -16.04
C LEU A 440 3.95 -15.22 -16.90
N GLU A 441 4.52 -16.31 -16.43
CA GLU A 441 4.56 -17.61 -17.14
C GLU A 441 3.15 -18.20 -17.32
N VAL A 442 2.27 -18.02 -16.34
CA VAL A 442 0.85 -18.41 -16.41
C VAL A 442 0.04 -17.49 -17.36
N GLY A 443 0.64 -16.41 -17.86
CA GLY A 443 0.02 -15.47 -18.79
C GLY A 443 -0.84 -14.39 -18.11
N ILE A 444 -0.70 -14.21 -16.80
CA ILE A 444 -1.36 -13.13 -16.07
C ILE A 444 -0.61 -11.83 -16.39
N LYS A 445 -1.31 -10.85 -16.97
CA LYS A 445 -0.74 -9.52 -17.20
C LYS A 445 -0.69 -8.75 -15.88
N PRO A 446 0.50 -8.35 -15.38
CA PRO A 446 0.59 -7.55 -14.17
C PRO A 446 -0.12 -6.20 -14.32
N ASN A 447 -0.89 -5.83 -13.30
CA ASN A 447 -1.42 -4.48 -13.17
C ASN A 447 -0.48 -3.60 -12.35
N ALA A 448 -0.82 -2.31 -12.22
CA ALA A 448 -0.05 -1.35 -11.45
C ALA A 448 0.19 -1.78 -9.98
N VAL A 449 -0.82 -2.39 -9.34
CA VAL A 449 -0.73 -2.85 -7.94
C VAL A 449 0.31 -3.96 -7.81
N MET A 450 0.26 -4.97 -8.68
CA MET A 450 1.20 -6.09 -8.65
C MET A 450 2.66 -5.65 -8.88
N VAL A 451 2.88 -4.68 -9.77
CA VAL A 451 4.20 -4.10 -9.99
C VAL A 451 4.66 -3.33 -8.74
N ALA A 452 3.80 -2.48 -8.18
CA ALA A 452 4.09 -1.74 -6.94
C ALA A 452 4.40 -2.68 -5.76
N SER A 453 3.70 -3.82 -5.63
CA SER A 453 3.99 -4.82 -4.59
C SER A 453 5.34 -5.55 -4.79
N THR A 454 5.88 -5.57 -6.01
CA THR A 454 7.14 -6.27 -6.33
C THR A 454 8.36 -5.37 -6.15
N LEU A 455 8.22 -4.06 -6.32
CA LEU A 455 9.31 -3.09 -6.19
C LEU A 455 10.01 -3.10 -4.83
N PRO A 456 9.30 -3.21 -3.67
CA PRO A 456 9.94 -3.37 -2.37
C PRO A 456 10.83 -4.60 -2.26
N ALA A 457 10.49 -5.70 -2.94
CA ALA A 457 11.36 -6.89 -2.98
C ALA A 457 12.70 -6.56 -3.65
N CYS A 458 12.68 -5.76 -4.71
CA CYS A 458 13.89 -5.29 -5.40
C CYS A 458 14.71 -4.36 -4.50
N ALA A 459 14.02 -3.46 -3.78
CA ALA A 459 14.61 -2.53 -2.82
C ALA A 459 15.38 -3.26 -1.71
N CYS A 460 14.75 -4.25 -1.06
CA CYS A 460 15.36 -5.04 0.01
C CYS A 460 16.59 -5.85 -0.44
N MET A 461 16.64 -6.24 -1.72
CA MET A 461 17.78 -6.98 -2.29
C MET A 461 18.83 -6.06 -2.93
N ALA A 462 18.64 -4.73 -2.90
CA ALA A 462 19.42 -3.76 -3.67
C ALA A 462 19.55 -4.14 -5.16
N ALA A 463 18.50 -4.75 -5.73
CA ALA A 463 18.50 -5.34 -7.06
C ALA A 463 18.22 -4.30 -8.17
N MET A 464 19.16 -3.36 -8.35
CA MET A 464 19.04 -2.21 -9.27
C MET A 464 18.55 -2.58 -10.68
N LYS A 465 19.13 -3.63 -11.29
CA LYS A 465 18.78 -4.04 -12.66
C LYS A 465 17.32 -4.48 -12.78
N LEU A 466 16.84 -5.28 -11.84
CA LEU A 466 15.46 -5.76 -11.82
C LEU A 466 14.49 -4.59 -11.58
N GLY A 467 14.86 -3.66 -10.69
CA GLY A 467 14.11 -2.43 -10.47
C GLY A 467 13.97 -1.58 -11.75
N GLN A 468 15.04 -1.45 -12.53
CA GLN A 468 15.03 -0.75 -13.83
C GLN A 468 14.15 -1.46 -14.87
N GLU A 469 14.18 -2.79 -14.92
CA GLU A 469 13.29 -3.57 -15.79
C GLU A 469 11.81 -3.35 -15.45
N LEU A 470 11.46 -3.35 -14.16
CA LEU A 470 10.10 -3.06 -13.68
C LEU A 470 9.69 -1.62 -13.96
N HIS A 471 10.60 -0.65 -13.79
CA HIS A 471 10.34 0.74 -14.16
C HIS A 471 10.07 0.88 -15.67
N GLY A 472 10.86 0.20 -16.52
CA GLY A 472 10.60 0.13 -17.96
C GLY A 472 9.21 -0.46 -18.28
N TYR A 473 8.76 -1.44 -17.51
CA TYR A 473 7.40 -2.00 -17.63
C TYR A 473 6.30 -0.99 -17.25
N VAL A 474 6.52 -0.21 -16.18
CA VAL A 474 5.62 0.89 -15.75
C VAL A 474 5.43 1.90 -16.87
N LEU A 475 6.53 2.37 -17.47
CA LEU A 475 6.52 3.33 -18.58
C LEU A 475 5.81 2.74 -19.81
N LYS A 476 6.12 1.50 -20.19
CA LYS A 476 5.53 0.83 -21.36
C LYS A 476 4.00 0.63 -21.24
N ASN A 477 3.47 0.50 -20.03
CA ASN A 477 2.04 0.28 -19.79
C ASN A 477 1.30 1.54 -19.33
N ALA A 478 1.94 2.72 -19.37
CA ALA A 478 1.36 4.00 -18.92
C ALA A 478 0.78 3.92 -17.50
N TYR A 479 1.53 3.29 -16.59
CA TYR A 479 1.20 3.29 -15.15
C TYR A 479 1.79 4.49 -14.40
N GLU A 480 2.48 5.38 -15.12
CA GLU A 480 2.90 6.71 -14.68
C GLU A 480 1.70 7.58 -14.25
N GLY A 481 1.92 8.48 -13.27
CA GLY A 481 0.88 9.32 -12.67
C GLY A 481 0.05 8.66 -11.57
N ARG A 482 0.31 7.39 -11.23
CA ARG A 482 -0.28 6.73 -10.06
C ARG A 482 0.63 6.89 -8.86
N CYS A 483 0.22 7.73 -7.90
CA CYS A 483 1.01 8.07 -6.71
C CYS A 483 1.68 6.84 -6.06
N TYR A 484 0.92 5.79 -5.74
CA TYR A 484 1.44 4.58 -5.08
C TYR A 484 2.49 3.79 -5.89
N VAL A 485 2.46 3.84 -7.23
CA VAL A 485 3.48 3.21 -8.08
C VAL A 485 4.76 4.04 -8.04
N GLU A 486 4.61 5.36 -8.15
CA GLU A 486 5.72 6.31 -8.09
C GLU A 486 6.41 6.29 -6.73
N SER A 487 5.65 6.22 -5.62
CA SER A 487 6.19 6.02 -4.27
C SER A 487 7.02 4.74 -4.15
N ALA A 488 6.53 3.62 -4.69
CA ALA A 488 7.24 2.34 -4.66
C ALA A 488 8.50 2.35 -5.53
N LEU A 489 8.49 3.08 -6.66
CA LEU A 489 9.67 3.27 -7.51
C LEU A 489 10.72 4.13 -6.81
N MET A 490 10.30 5.22 -6.15
CA MET A 490 11.16 6.08 -5.35
C MET A 490 11.86 5.28 -4.25
N ASP A 491 11.11 4.58 -3.38
CA ASP A 491 11.68 3.75 -2.31
C ASP A 491 12.67 2.69 -2.85
N MET A 492 12.36 2.10 -4.00
CA MET A 492 13.25 1.15 -4.66
C MET A 492 14.57 1.77 -5.09
N TYR A 493 14.54 2.92 -5.79
CA TYR A 493 15.78 3.60 -6.21
C TYR A 493 16.57 4.13 -5.02
N ALA A 494 15.88 4.71 -4.04
CA ALA A 494 16.43 5.18 -2.77
C ALA A 494 17.24 4.09 -2.05
N LYS A 495 16.63 2.93 -1.78
CA LYS A 495 17.30 1.81 -1.10
C LYS A 495 18.36 1.11 -1.95
N CYS A 496 18.32 1.28 -3.27
CA CYS A 496 19.40 0.85 -4.15
C CYS A 496 20.53 1.90 -4.29
N GLY A 497 20.51 2.99 -3.51
CA GLY A 497 21.55 4.01 -3.47
C GLY A 497 21.50 5.05 -4.60
N ARG A 498 20.39 5.14 -5.34
CA ARG A 498 20.18 6.12 -6.42
C ARG A 498 19.16 7.18 -6.01
N LEU A 499 19.54 7.98 -5.02
CA LEU A 499 18.76 9.13 -4.55
C LEU A 499 18.44 10.12 -5.66
N ASP A 500 19.35 10.32 -6.61
CA ASP A 500 19.16 11.16 -7.79
C ASP A 500 17.93 10.77 -8.61
N LEU A 501 17.74 9.46 -8.86
CA LEU A 501 16.58 8.95 -9.59
C LEU A 501 15.30 8.99 -8.74
N SER A 502 15.42 8.70 -7.44
CA SER A 502 14.29 8.80 -6.51
C SER A 502 13.76 10.23 -6.45
N HIS A 503 14.65 11.22 -6.28
CA HIS A 503 14.32 12.64 -6.25
C HIS A 503 13.79 13.13 -7.60
N TYR A 504 14.33 12.63 -8.73
CA TYR A 504 13.79 12.95 -10.04
C TYR A 504 12.32 12.52 -10.18
N ILE A 505 11.98 11.29 -9.80
CA ILE A 505 10.59 10.80 -9.83
C ILE A 505 9.72 11.66 -8.92
N PHE A 506 10.15 11.90 -7.68
CA PHE A 506 9.44 12.74 -6.72
C PHE A 506 9.13 14.14 -7.28
N SER A 507 10.11 14.80 -7.89
CA SER A 507 9.94 16.14 -8.48
C SER A 507 8.90 16.18 -9.62
N LYS A 508 8.69 15.05 -10.32
CA LYS A 508 7.75 14.92 -11.44
C LYS A 508 6.33 14.53 -11.01
N MET A 509 6.13 14.12 -9.76
CA MET A 509 4.80 13.75 -9.26
C MET A 509 3.87 14.96 -9.23
N SER A 510 2.69 14.81 -9.86
CA SER A 510 1.66 15.86 -9.96
C SER A 510 0.89 16.05 -8.65
N ALA A 511 0.72 14.99 -7.87
CA ALA A 511 0.15 15.00 -6.53
C ALA A 511 1.05 14.18 -5.62
N LYS A 512 1.40 14.77 -4.46
CA LYS A 512 2.23 14.15 -3.44
C LYS A 512 1.41 14.03 -2.17
N ASP A 513 1.19 12.81 -1.71
CA ASP A 513 0.55 12.57 -0.42
C ASP A 513 1.58 12.59 0.71
N GLU A 514 1.10 12.57 1.95
CA GLU A 514 1.96 12.54 3.15
C GLU A 514 2.98 11.38 3.11
N VAL A 515 2.59 10.23 2.56
CA VAL A 515 3.45 9.03 2.50
C VAL A 515 4.64 9.26 1.56
N THR A 516 4.43 9.90 0.41
CA THR A 516 5.51 10.23 -0.54
C THR A 516 6.55 11.18 0.05
N TRP A 517 6.10 12.23 0.76
CA TRP A 517 6.98 13.15 1.49
C TRP A 517 7.80 12.42 2.56
N ASN A 518 7.13 11.62 3.39
CA ASN A 518 7.79 10.86 4.46
C ASN A 518 8.84 9.89 3.92
N SER A 519 8.55 9.25 2.78
CA SER A 519 9.48 8.30 2.13
C SER A 519 10.75 8.99 1.65
N MET A 520 10.63 10.18 1.03
CA MET A 520 11.81 10.94 0.60
C MET A 520 12.62 11.50 1.76
N ILE A 521 11.95 12.10 2.76
CA ILE A 521 12.62 12.63 3.95
C ILE A 521 13.38 11.51 4.68
N SER A 522 12.74 10.35 4.87
CA SER A 522 13.38 9.17 5.47
C SER A 522 14.56 8.68 4.65
N SER A 523 14.41 8.66 3.32
CA SER A 523 15.47 8.17 2.43
C SER A 523 16.70 9.07 2.45
N PHE A 524 16.54 10.39 2.42
CA PHE A 524 17.67 11.32 2.54
C PHE A 524 18.33 11.23 3.92
N ALA A 525 17.51 11.15 4.99
CA ALA A 525 17.99 10.97 6.35
C ALA A 525 18.84 9.69 6.53
N GLN A 526 18.42 8.57 5.94
CA GLN A 526 19.10 7.27 6.05
C GLN A 526 20.36 7.15 5.18
N ASN A 527 20.42 7.89 4.07
CA ASN A 527 21.53 7.82 3.12
C ASN A 527 22.62 8.88 3.35
N GLY A 528 22.61 9.57 4.49
CA GLY A 528 23.67 10.50 4.88
C GLY A 528 23.57 11.89 4.25
N GLU A 529 22.38 12.27 3.77
CA GLU A 529 22.07 13.59 3.20
C GLU A 529 20.99 14.29 4.05
N PRO A 530 21.28 14.62 5.33
CA PRO A 530 20.30 15.16 6.26
C PRO A 530 19.87 16.61 5.96
N GLU A 531 20.66 17.34 5.16
CA GLU A 531 20.39 18.73 4.76
C GLU A 531 19.24 18.77 3.74
N GLU A 532 19.27 17.88 2.76
CA GLU A 532 18.22 17.65 1.77
C GLU A 532 16.92 17.18 2.45
N ALA A 533 17.02 16.35 3.50
CA ALA A 533 15.86 15.94 4.29
C ALA A 533 15.18 17.13 4.98
N LEU A 534 15.96 18.08 5.54
CA LEU A 534 15.44 19.33 6.11
C LEU A 534 14.81 20.25 5.06
N GLU A 535 15.42 20.34 3.89
CA GLU A 535 14.87 21.16 2.81
C GLU A 535 13.53 20.61 2.30
N LEU A 536 13.41 19.28 2.14
CA LEU A 536 12.14 18.65 1.82
C LEU A 536 11.09 18.83 2.92
N PHE A 537 11.48 18.75 4.20
CA PHE A 537 10.56 19.02 5.30
C PHE A 537 10.02 20.46 5.26
N ARG A 538 10.87 21.45 4.92
CA ARG A 538 10.45 22.84 4.70
C ARG A 538 9.51 22.97 3.50
N GLN A 539 9.81 22.31 2.39
CA GLN A 539 8.94 22.32 1.21
C GLN A 539 7.57 21.70 1.51
N MET A 540 7.53 20.57 2.21
CA MET A 540 6.29 19.93 2.69
C MET A 540 5.45 20.92 3.52
N SER A 541 6.09 21.70 4.38
CA SER A 541 5.44 22.76 5.16
C SER A 541 4.88 23.89 4.29
N MET A 542 5.60 24.30 3.25
CA MET A 542 5.17 25.38 2.35
C MET A 542 3.98 24.96 1.46
N GLU A 543 3.90 23.67 1.10
CA GLU A 543 2.76 23.10 0.37
C GLU A 543 1.53 22.84 1.26
N GLY A 544 1.61 23.11 2.56
CA GLY A 544 0.50 22.97 3.50
C GLY A 544 0.13 21.52 3.84
N VAL A 545 1.03 20.57 3.58
CA VAL A 545 0.83 19.15 3.92
C VAL A 545 1.03 19.00 5.44
N LYS A 546 0.08 18.32 6.11
CA LYS A 546 0.17 18.06 7.55
C LYS A 546 1.29 17.08 7.85
N TYR A 547 2.03 17.32 8.93
CA TYR A 547 3.04 16.38 9.41
C TYR A 547 2.37 15.22 10.16
N SER A 548 3.00 14.05 10.12
CA SER A 548 2.68 12.92 11.00
C SER A 548 3.86 12.54 11.89
N ASN A 549 3.61 11.64 12.83
CA ASN A 549 4.66 11.12 13.72
C ASN A 549 5.82 10.47 12.94
N VAL A 550 5.54 9.89 11.77
CA VAL A 550 6.56 9.34 10.87
C VAL A 550 7.41 10.47 10.28
N THR A 551 6.81 11.58 9.84
CA THR A 551 7.54 12.76 9.39
C THR A 551 8.49 13.26 10.47
N ILE A 552 7.96 13.43 11.69
CA ILE A 552 8.70 13.95 12.85
C ILE A 552 9.87 13.03 13.22
N SER A 553 9.64 11.72 13.31
CA SER A 553 10.71 10.76 13.63
C SER A 553 11.82 10.76 12.58
N SER A 554 11.45 10.84 11.30
CA SER A 554 12.39 10.84 10.18
C SER A 554 13.27 12.08 10.16
N ILE A 555 12.66 13.26 10.39
CA ILE A 555 13.41 14.51 10.41
C ILE A 555 14.27 14.66 11.67
N LEU A 556 13.82 14.15 12.83
CA LEU A 556 14.64 14.09 14.03
C LEU A 556 15.85 13.18 13.84
N SER A 557 15.69 12.04 13.14
CA SER A 557 16.81 11.19 12.76
C SER A 557 17.80 11.90 11.84
N ALA A 558 17.34 12.74 10.90
CA ALA A 558 18.21 13.57 10.07
C ALA A 558 18.97 14.60 10.93
N CYS A 559 18.27 15.30 11.84
CA CYS A 559 18.88 16.24 12.77
C CYS A 559 19.91 15.58 13.70
N ALA A 560 19.70 14.32 14.08
CA ALA A 560 20.64 13.58 14.91
C ALA A 560 21.97 13.30 14.19
N GLY A 561 21.96 13.25 12.86
CA GLY A 561 23.16 13.18 12.01
C GLY A 561 23.79 14.54 11.73
N LEU A 562 23.11 15.64 12.10
CA LEU A 562 23.60 16.99 11.90
C LEU A 562 24.28 17.52 13.16
N PRO A 563 25.33 18.33 13.00
CA PRO A 563 25.99 19.04 14.09
C PRO A 563 25.18 20.25 14.60
N ALA A 564 23.90 20.34 14.29
CA ALA A 564 23.07 21.53 14.41
C ALA A 564 21.85 21.26 15.31
N ILE A 565 22.03 21.32 16.63
CA ILE A 565 20.99 21.03 17.62
C ILE A 565 19.76 21.96 17.52
N TYR A 566 19.91 23.15 16.92
CA TYR A 566 18.82 24.11 16.81
C TYR A 566 17.68 23.59 15.92
N TYR A 567 17.97 22.86 14.83
CA TYR A 567 16.94 22.23 14.02
C TYR A 567 16.09 21.25 14.84
N GLY A 568 16.75 20.41 15.64
CA GLY A 568 16.07 19.51 16.56
C GLY A 568 15.20 20.25 17.60
N LYS A 569 15.66 21.40 18.10
CA LYS A 569 14.87 22.26 19.01
C LYS A 569 13.67 22.91 18.32
N GLU A 570 13.80 23.33 17.06
CA GLU A 570 12.68 23.86 16.27
C GLU A 570 11.60 22.79 16.09
N ILE A 571 11.99 21.57 15.71
CA ILE A 571 11.08 20.43 15.56
C ILE A 571 10.44 20.07 16.92
N HIS A 572 11.21 20.05 18.00
CA HIS A 572 10.66 19.84 19.35
C HIS A 572 9.63 20.93 19.72
N GLY A 573 9.87 22.18 19.33
CA GLY A 573 8.90 23.26 19.46
C GLY A 573 7.62 23.04 18.66
N ILE A 574 7.71 22.47 17.45
CA ILE A 574 6.55 22.06 16.63
C ILE A 574 5.74 20.97 17.35
N ILE A 575 6.40 19.98 17.94
CA ILE A 575 5.74 18.90 18.69
C ILE A 575 4.97 19.46 19.88
N ILE A 576 5.57 20.40 20.64
CA ILE A 576 4.93 21.01 21.82
C ILE A 576 3.74 21.91 21.44
N LYS A 577 3.86 22.67 20.34
CA LYS A 577 2.84 23.66 19.93
C LYS A 577 1.76 23.09 19.01
N GLY A 578 2.04 21.97 18.34
CA GLY A 578 1.22 21.44 17.27
C GLY A 578 0.02 20.61 17.77
N PRO A 579 -0.95 20.33 16.87
CA PRO A 579 -2.05 19.41 17.14
C PRO A 579 -1.62 17.93 17.15
N ILE A 580 -0.37 17.64 16.81
CA ILE A 580 0.18 16.29 16.77
C ILE A 580 0.51 15.87 18.19
N ARG A 581 -0.28 14.94 18.73
CA ARG A 581 0.07 14.31 20.00
C ARG A 581 1.33 13.46 19.77
N ALA A 582 2.41 13.80 20.45
CA ALA A 582 3.64 13.03 20.41
C ALA A 582 3.32 11.56 20.76
N ASP A 583 3.74 10.64 19.90
CA ASP A 583 3.75 9.23 20.22
C ASP A 583 5.11 8.83 20.78
N VAL A 584 5.15 7.64 21.38
CA VAL A 584 6.35 7.08 22.01
C VAL A 584 7.53 7.02 21.03
N PHE A 585 7.27 6.88 19.72
CA PHE A 585 8.30 6.83 18.68
C PHE A 585 8.93 8.20 18.41
N ALA A 586 8.13 9.26 18.25
CA ALA A 586 8.63 10.63 18.08
C ALA A 586 9.42 11.10 19.32
N GLU A 587 8.96 10.76 20.53
CA GLU A 587 9.69 11.05 21.78
C GLU A 587 11.01 10.26 21.88
N SER A 588 11.01 8.99 21.46
CA SER A 588 12.25 8.19 21.39
C SER A 588 13.26 8.75 20.39
N ALA A 589 12.79 9.30 19.26
CA ALA A 589 13.63 9.96 18.26
C ALA A 589 14.19 11.31 18.78
N LEU A 590 13.43 12.05 19.61
CA LEU A 590 13.92 13.24 20.29
C LEU A 590 15.07 12.92 21.26
N ILE A 591 14.97 11.82 22.01
CA ILE A 591 16.02 11.35 22.91
C ILE A 591 17.30 11.04 22.12
N ASP A 592 17.19 10.29 21.02
CA ASP A 592 18.34 9.95 20.16
C ASP A 592 18.98 11.22 19.56
N MET A 593 18.16 12.16 19.06
CA MET A 593 18.62 13.43 18.51
C MET A 593 19.39 14.25 19.55
N TYR A 594 18.81 14.49 20.73
CA TYR A 594 19.51 15.24 21.78
C TYR A 594 20.78 14.51 22.27
N GLY A 595 20.73 13.18 22.38
CA GLY A 595 21.87 12.36 22.77
C GLY A 595 23.04 12.48 21.78
N LYS A 596 22.78 12.34 20.47
CA LYS A 596 23.79 12.47 19.41
C LYS A 596 24.30 13.90 19.25
N CYS A 597 23.45 14.91 19.45
CA CYS A 597 23.89 16.32 19.50
C CYS A 597 24.60 16.70 20.81
N GLY A 598 24.79 15.76 21.75
CA GLY A 598 25.57 15.95 22.98
C GLY A 598 24.84 16.64 24.13
N ASN A 599 23.52 16.84 24.05
CA ASN A 599 22.72 17.43 25.12
C ASN A 599 21.97 16.35 25.92
N LEU A 600 22.72 15.63 26.76
CA LEU A 600 22.17 14.56 27.60
C LEU A 600 21.12 15.05 28.59
N GLU A 601 21.21 16.30 29.05
CA GLU A 601 20.22 16.88 29.96
C GLU A 601 18.83 16.97 29.32
N LEU A 602 18.73 17.49 28.09
CA LEU A 602 17.47 17.55 27.37
C LEU A 602 16.99 16.15 26.98
N ALA A 603 17.89 15.24 26.59
CA ALA A 603 17.54 13.85 26.31
C ALA A 603 16.89 13.17 27.53
N PHE A 604 17.50 13.34 28.71
CA PHE A 604 16.97 12.77 29.96
C PHE A 604 15.63 13.42 30.36
N ARG A 605 15.49 14.75 30.21
CA ARG A 605 14.20 15.42 30.50
C ARG A 605 13.08 14.89 29.60
N VAL A 606 13.32 14.75 28.30
CA VAL A 606 12.32 14.18 27.39
C VAL A 606 11.92 12.80 27.88
N PHE A 607 12.89 11.92 28.16
CA PHE A 607 12.65 10.58 28.68
C PHE A 607 11.83 10.56 29.98
N GLU A 608 12.19 11.40 30.95
CA GLU A 608 11.51 11.47 32.26
C GLU A 608 10.03 11.83 32.11
N PHE A 609 9.73 12.82 31.27
CA PHE A 609 8.37 13.33 31.05
C PHE A 609 7.53 12.49 30.07
N MET A 610 8.07 11.43 29.47
CA MET A 610 7.28 10.53 28.61
C MET A 610 6.15 9.86 29.42
N PRO A 611 4.87 9.99 29.01
CA PRO A 611 3.73 9.40 29.71
C PRO A 611 3.70 7.88 29.60
N GLU A 612 4.14 7.36 28.45
CA GLU A 612 4.32 5.93 28.19
C GLU A 612 5.73 5.69 27.71
N LYS A 613 6.40 4.67 28.26
CA LYS A 613 7.75 4.26 27.88
C LYS A 613 7.69 2.87 27.28
N ASN A 614 8.55 2.61 26.31
CA ASN A 614 8.77 1.29 25.72
C ASN A 614 10.26 0.95 25.69
N GLU A 615 10.59 -0.26 25.26
CA GLU A 615 11.96 -0.75 25.14
C GLU A 615 12.83 0.16 24.25
N VAL A 616 12.25 0.76 23.21
CA VAL A 616 12.95 1.68 22.31
C VAL A 616 13.39 2.95 23.06
N SER A 617 12.50 3.56 23.85
CA SER A 617 12.81 4.77 24.62
C SER A 617 13.93 4.54 25.65
N TRP A 618 13.93 3.38 26.31
CA TRP A 618 14.99 2.94 27.22
C TRP A 618 16.32 2.73 26.48
N ASN A 619 16.28 2.05 25.34
CA ASN A 619 17.46 1.82 24.51
C ASN A 619 18.04 3.14 23.98
N SER A 620 17.21 4.11 23.59
CA SER A 620 17.65 5.44 23.16
C SER A 620 18.41 6.17 24.28
N ILE A 621 17.89 6.21 25.51
CA ILE A 621 18.56 6.93 26.60
C ILE A 621 19.83 6.20 27.07
N ILE A 622 19.82 4.86 27.13
CA ILE A 622 21.02 4.05 27.46
C ILE A 622 22.11 4.26 26.40
N SER A 623 21.74 4.26 25.12
CA SER A 623 22.65 4.52 24.00
C SER A 623 23.20 5.94 24.04
N ALA A 624 22.38 6.94 24.38
CA ALA A 624 22.83 8.32 24.53
C ALA A 624 23.92 8.43 25.61
N TYR A 625 23.69 7.93 26.81
CA TYR A 625 24.74 7.94 27.86
C TYR A 625 25.97 7.10 27.46
N GLY A 626 25.73 5.98 26.76
CA GLY A 626 26.78 5.07 26.33
C GLY A 626 27.73 5.66 25.29
N ALA A 627 27.19 6.38 24.30
CA ALA A 627 27.97 7.08 23.27
C ALA A 627 28.90 8.16 23.85
N HIS A 628 28.54 8.71 25.02
CA HIS A 628 29.36 9.67 25.77
C HIS A 628 30.30 9.02 26.79
N GLY A 629 30.40 7.68 26.80
CA GLY A 629 31.31 6.92 27.67
C GLY A 629 30.89 6.85 29.14
N LEU A 630 29.64 7.22 29.47
CA LEU A 630 29.09 7.24 30.83
C LEU A 630 28.56 5.85 31.23
N VAL A 631 29.47 4.88 31.32
CA VAL A 631 29.15 3.45 31.54
C VAL A 631 28.34 3.22 32.82
N LYS A 632 28.67 3.91 33.92
CA LYS A 632 28.00 3.71 35.21
C LYS A 632 26.54 4.15 35.15
N GLU A 633 26.29 5.27 34.50
CA GLU A 633 24.97 5.84 34.28
C GLU A 633 24.15 4.95 33.35
N SER A 634 24.75 4.43 32.26
CA SER A 634 24.09 3.46 31.38
C SER A 634 23.70 2.16 32.10
N VAL A 635 24.57 1.62 32.97
CA VAL A 635 24.25 0.44 33.78
C VAL A 635 23.18 0.74 34.83
N SER A 636 23.18 1.94 35.42
CA SER A 636 22.11 2.38 36.34
C SER A 636 20.75 2.45 35.62
N LEU A 637 20.72 2.94 34.38
CA LEU A 637 19.53 2.96 33.54
C LEU A 637 19.04 1.55 33.18
N LEU A 638 19.94 0.59 32.95
CA LEU A 638 19.57 -0.83 32.79
C LEU A 638 18.85 -1.36 34.04
N CYS A 639 19.38 -1.10 35.24
CA CYS A 639 18.72 -1.55 36.47
C CYS A 639 17.33 -0.93 36.63
N ARG A 640 17.19 0.38 36.35
CA ARG A 640 15.88 1.06 36.38
C ARG A 640 14.90 0.50 35.35
N MET A 641 15.37 0.18 34.14
CA MET A 641 14.56 -0.47 33.11
C MET A 641 13.95 -1.79 33.61
N GLN A 642 14.73 -2.59 34.32
CA GLN A 642 14.26 -3.84 34.92
C GLN A 642 13.28 -3.62 36.08
N GLU A 643 13.55 -2.63 36.94
CA GLU A 643 12.67 -2.28 38.07
C GLU A 643 11.28 -1.83 37.60
N GLU A 644 11.20 -1.14 36.46
CA GLU A 644 9.94 -0.73 35.82
C GLU A 644 9.28 -1.85 34.99
N GLY A 645 9.87 -3.06 34.97
CA GLY A 645 9.28 -4.25 34.36
C GLY A 645 9.57 -4.44 32.87
N PHE A 646 10.54 -3.72 32.30
CA PHE A 646 10.96 -3.88 30.91
C PHE A 646 12.14 -4.86 30.80
N ASN A 647 12.14 -5.69 29.76
CA ASN A 647 13.22 -6.65 29.52
C ASN A 647 14.29 -6.04 28.61
N ALA A 648 15.55 -6.12 29.03
CA ALA A 648 16.68 -5.77 28.18
C ALA A 648 16.76 -6.73 26.99
N ASP A 649 17.11 -6.18 25.84
CA ASP A 649 17.19 -6.91 24.59
C ASP A 649 18.59 -6.80 23.96
N HIS A 650 18.73 -7.34 22.76
CA HIS A 650 19.98 -7.27 22.02
C HIS A 650 20.46 -5.82 21.77
N VAL A 651 19.55 -4.86 21.57
CA VAL A 651 19.95 -3.46 21.36
C VAL A 651 20.44 -2.83 22.67
N THR A 652 19.83 -3.16 23.81
CA THR A 652 20.27 -2.70 25.13
C THR A 652 21.72 -3.10 25.40
N PHE A 653 22.05 -4.39 25.21
CA PHE A 653 23.40 -4.89 25.46
C PHE A 653 24.42 -4.39 24.45
N LEU A 654 24.04 -4.21 23.18
CA LEU A 654 24.90 -3.57 22.19
C LEU A 654 25.33 -2.16 22.64
N ALA A 655 24.39 -1.34 23.12
CA ALA A 655 24.65 0.00 23.61
C ALA A 655 25.60 0.00 24.83
N LEU A 656 25.38 -0.90 25.78
CA LEU A 656 26.20 -1.03 27.00
C LEU A 656 27.64 -1.51 26.70
N ILE A 657 27.79 -2.50 25.82
CA ILE A 657 29.11 -3.01 25.43
C ILE A 657 29.87 -1.96 24.61
N SER A 658 29.18 -1.24 23.71
CA SER A 658 29.76 -0.11 22.97
C SER A 658 30.22 1.00 23.92
N ALA A 659 29.44 1.31 24.96
CA ALA A 659 29.83 2.27 26.00
C ALA A 659 31.14 1.84 26.69
N CYS A 660 31.25 0.56 27.05
CA CYS A 660 32.47 0.01 27.64
C CYS A 660 33.66 0.11 26.67
N ALA A 661 33.44 -0.09 25.36
CA ALA A 661 34.47 0.07 24.34
C ALA A 661 34.97 1.52 24.27
N HIS A 662 34.06 2.51 24.24
CA HIS A 662 34.41 3.92 24.27
C HIS A 662 35.16 4.34 25.53
N ALA A 663 34.78 3.79 26.69
CA ALA A 663 35.43 4.06 27.97
C ALA A 663 36.69 3.20 28.24
N GLY A 664 37.02 2.23 27.37
CA GLY A 664 38.14 1.30 27.55
C GLY A 664 37.98 0.33 28.73
N GLN A 665 36.77 0.12 29.24
CA GLN A 665 36.50 -0.70 30.44
C GLN A 665 36.32 -2.18 30.11
N VAL A 666 37.43 -2.87 29.82
CA VAL A 666 37.41 -4.28 29.35
C VAL A 666 36.70 -5.24 30.31
N GLN A 667 36.90 -5.09 31.63
CA GLN A 667 36.30 -6.01 32.60
C GLN A 667 34.78 -5.88 32.66
N GLU A 668 34.27 -4.65 32.60
CA GLU A 668 32.83 -4.40 32.64
C GLU A 668 32.16 -4.83 31.35
N GLY A 669 32.77 -4.56 30.19
CA GLY A 669 32.26 -5.06 28.90
C GLY A 669 32.20 -6.59 28.84
N LEU A 670 33.19 -7.30 29.41
CA LEU A 670 33.18 -8.76 29.53
C LEU A 670 32.07 -9.27 30.46
N ARG A 671 31.84 -8.58 31.59
CA ARG A 671 30.77 -8.91 32.53
C ARG A 671 29.40 -8.78 31.86
N LEU A 672 29.17 -7.68 31.15
CA LEU A 672 27.93 -7.41 30.42
C LEU A 672 27.72 -8.41 29.27
N PHE A 673 28.77 -8.75 28.52
CA PHE A 673 28.69 -9.76 27.46
C PHE A 673 28.31 -11.14 28.01
N LYS A 674 28.87 -11.56 29.15
CA LYS A 674 28.48 -12.81 29.81
C LYS A 674 27.05 -12.77 30.34
N CYS A 675 26.66 -11.67 30.98
CA CYS A 675 25.29 -11.46 31.46
C CYS A 675 24.28 -11.59 30.31
N MET A 676 24.55 -10.98 29.15
CA MET A 676 23.74 -11.12 27.93
C MET A 676 23.54 -12.58 27.51
N THR A 677 24.61 -13.38 27.48
CA THR A 677 24.56 -14.75 26.98
C THR A 677 24.06 -15.77 28.01
N GLU A 678 24.44 -15.60 29.28
CA GLU A 678 24.22 -16.59 30.34
C GLU A 678 22.94 -16.30 31.12
N GLU A 679 22.69 -15.04 31.50
CA GLU A 679 21.53 -14.66 32.31
C GLU A 679 20.31 -14.35 31.45
N TYR A 680 20.51 -13.57 30.38
CA TYR A 680 19.42 -13.16 29.48
C TYR A 680 19.16 -14.11 28.31
N GLN A 681 20.05 -15.09 28.09
CA GLN A 681 19.95 -16.06 26.99
C GLN A 681 19.81 -15.40 25.60
N ILE A 682 20.42 -14.22 25.42
CA ILE A 682 20.44 -13.49 24.16
C ILE A 682 21.64 -13.97 23.34
N ALA A 683 21.37 -14.53 22.17
CA ALA A 683 22.42 -15.02 21.27
C ALA A 683 23.25 -13.84 20.69
N PRO A 684 24.59 -13.91 20.74
CA PRO A 684 25.46 -12.87 20.18
C PRO A 684 25.24 -12.71 18.67
N ARG A 685 25.11 -11.46 18.23
CA ARG A 685 25.11 -11.07 16.82
C ARG A 685 26.43 -10.42 16.42
N VAL A 686 26.65 -10.25 15.11
CA VAL A 686 27.89 -9.70 14.54
C VAL A 686 28.24 -8.35 15.17
N GLU A 687 27.25 -7.52 15.46
CA GLU A 687 27.41 -6.19 16.05
C GLU A 687 27.98 -6.26 17.48
N HIS A 688 27.48 -7.19 18.31
CA HIS A 688 28.00 -7.40 19.67
C HIS A 688 29.45 -7.88 19.62
N LEU A 689 29.76 -8.80 18.70
CA LEU A 689 31.09 -9.32 18.50
C LEU A 689 32.05 -8.22 18.01
N ALA A 690 31.58 -7.33 17.13
CA ALA A 690 32.33 -6.16 16.69
C ALA A 690 32.65 -5.20 17.83
N CYS A 691 31.69 -4.91 18.72
CA CYS A 691 31.93 -4.08 19.91
C CYS A 691 32.93 -4.74 20.87
N MET A 692 32.93 -6.07 21.01
CA MET A 692 33.93 -6.79 21.81
C MET A 692 35.34 -6.70 21.19
N VAL A 693 35.44 -6.81 19.86
CA VAL A 693 36.71 -6.58 19.16
C VAL A 693 37.17 -5.14 19.35
N ASP A 694 36.30 -4.15 19.20
CA ASP A 694 36.62 -2.73 19.41
C ASP A 694 37.09 -2.48 20.85
N LEU A 695 36.42 -3.08 21.85
CA LEU A 695 36.81 -3.02 23.26
C LEU A 695 38.23 -3.54 23.51
N TYR A 696 38.57 -4.71 22.99
CA TYR A 696 39.94 -5.25 23.11
C TYR A 696 40.96 -4.43 22.33
N SER A 697 40.56 -3.97 21.14
CA SER A 697 41.39 -3.20 20.23
C SER A 697 41.79 -1.86 20.84
N ARG A 698 40.84 -1.08 21.38
CA ARG A 698 41.10 0.19 22.08
C ARG A 698 41.88 0.01 23.38
N ALA A 699 41.74 -1.14 24.04
CA ALA A 699 42.50 -1.47 25.24
C ALA A 699 43.92 -1.98 24.97
N GLY A 700 44.36 -2.01 23.70
CA GLY A 700 45.68 -2.51 23.30
C GLY A 700 45.88 -4.02 23.40
N LYS A 701 44.82 -4.80 23.65
CA LYS A 701 44.88 -6.26 23.75
C LYS A 701 44.67 -6.92 22.39
N LEU A 702 45.52 -6.57 21.42
CA LEU A 702 45.37 -6.97 20.02
C LEU A 702 45.38 -8.50 19.81
N ASP A 703 46.18 -9.24 20.58
CA ASP A 703 46.21 -10.70 20.49
C ASP A 703 44.86 -11.33 20.88
N LYS A 704 44.21 -10.78 21.91
CA LYS A 704 42.86 -11.19 22.32
C LYS A 704 41.81 -10.79 21.30
N ALA A 705 41.94 -9.61 20.70
CA ALA A 705 41.05 -9.17 19.62
C ALA A 705 41.14 -10.13 18.43
N MET A 706 42.35 -10.52 18.03
CA MET A 706 42.57 -11.45 16.92
C MET A 706 42.08 -12.87 17.24
N GLN A 707 42.32 -13.36 18.47
CA GLN A 707 41.77 -14.63 18.92
C GLN A 707 40.24 -14.62 18.87
N PHE A 708 39.62 -13.53 19.35
CA PHE A 708 38.16 -13.38 19.32
C PHE A 708 37.61 -13.37 17.89
N ILE A 709 38.31 -12.76 16.94
CA ILE A 709 37.98 -12.81 15.51
C ILE A 709 38.07 -14.24 14.96
N ALA A 710 39.10 -14.99 15.34
CA ALA A 710 39.30 -16.38 14.90
C ALA A 710 38.21 -17.32 15.44
N ASP A 711 37.72 -17.08 16.65
CA ASP A 711 36.68 -17.88 17.31
C ASP A 711 35.25 -17.49 16.90
N MET A 712 35.07 -16.52 15.99
CA MET A 712 33.73 -16.06 15.58
C MET A 712 32.97 -17.16 14.81
N PRO A 713 31.66 -17.36 15.10
CA PRO A 713 30.82 -18.32 14.38
C PRO A 713 30.42 -17.84 12.97
N PHE A 714 30.72 -16.58 12.63
CA PHE A 714 30.36 -15.95 11.37
C PHE A 714 31.61 -15.36 10.70
N LYS A 715 31.55 -15.16 9.38
CA LYS A 715 32.62 -14.48 8.65
C LYS A 715 32.67 -13.01 9.08
N PRO A 716 33.81 -12.48 9.57
CA PRO A 716 33.91 -11.09 9.99
C PRO A 716 33.70 -10.12 8.83
N ASP A 717 33.03 -9.01 9.10
CA ASP A 717 32.73 -7.96 8.13
C ASP A 717 33.83 -6.87 8.07
N ALA A 718 33.64 -5.88 7.19
CA ALA A 718 34.59 -4.79 7.01
C ALA A 718 34.69 -3.88 8.25
N GLY A 719 33.65 -3.81 9.10
CA GLY A 719 33.66 -3.03 10.33
C GLY A 719 34.63 -3.62 11.36
N ILE A 720 34.56 -4.92 11.59
CA ILE A 720 35.43 -5.64 12.54
C ILE A 720 36.91 -5.51 12.16
N TRP A 721 37.24 -5.79 10.89
CA TRP A 721 38.62 -5.64 10.40
C TRP A 721 39.09 -4.19 10.39
N GLY A 722 38.17 -3.24 10.13
CA GLY A 722 38.44 -1.81 10.18
C GLY A 722 38.83 -1.33 11.58
N ALA A 723 38.10 -1.77 12.61
CA ALA A 723 38.40 -1.46 14.01
C ALA A 723 39.77 -2.02 14.43
N LEU A 724 40.08 -3.26 14.04
CA LEU A 724 41.38 -3.86 14.30
C LEU A 724 42.51 -3.11 13.59
N LEU A 725 42.35 -2.76 12.31
CA LEU A 725 43.35 -2.00 11.55
C LEU A 725 43.60 -0.62 12.19
N HIS A 726 42.54 0.05 12.66
CA HIS A 726 42.67 1.31 13.37
C HIS A 726 43.47 1.16 14.67
N ALA A 727 43.18 0.14 15.46
CA ALA A 727 43.93 -0.11 16.70
C ALA A 727 45.37 -0.52 16.44
N CYS A 728 45.65 -1.24 15.35
CA CYS A 728 47.02 -1.55 14.95
C CYS A 728 47.85 -0.30 14.66
N ARG A 729 47.22 0.77 14.12
CA ARG A 729 47.86 2.10 14.01
C ARG A 729 48.20 2.66 15.39
N VAL A 730 47.22 2.66 16.30
CA VAL A 730 47.37 3.25 17.65
C VAL A 730 48.44 2.52 18.46
N HIS A 731 48.47 1.20 18.42
CA HIS A 731 49.39 0.36 19.18
C HIS A 731 50.64 -0.08 18.39
N ARG A 732 50.84 0.48 17.18
CA ARG A 732 52.02 0.26 16.32
C ARG A 732 52.30 -1.21 15.96
N ASN A 733 51.26 -2.03 15.80
CA ASN A 733 51.40 -3.43 15.39
C ASN A 733 51.24 -3.58 13.87
N VAL A 734 52.36 -3.56 13.16
CA VAL A 734 52.36 -3.58 11.68
C VAL A 734 51.96 -4.94 11.11
N GLU A 735 52.28 -6.04 11.79
CA GLU A 735 52.00 -7.40 11.31
C GLU A 735 50.49 -7.67 11.28
N LEU A 736 49.77 -7.36 12.36
CA LEU A 736 48.31 -7.47 12.40
C LEU A 736 47.62 -6.49 11.45
N ALA A 737 48.20 -5.31 11.22
CA ALA A 737 47.69 -4.36 10.23
C ALA A 737 47.75 -4.92 8.79
N GLU A 738 48.81 -5.65 8.45
CA GLU A 738 48.92 -6.31 7.14
C GLU A 738 47.85 -7.38 6.94
N ILE A 739 47.54 -8.16 7.98
CA ILE A 739 46.47 -9.17 7.93
C ILE A 739 45.10 -8.48 7.78
N ALA A 740 44.79 -7.52 8.63
CA ALA A 740 43.50 -6.82 8.62
C ALA A 740 43.26 -6.09 7.29
N SER A 741 44.27 -5.39 6.76
CA SER A 741 44.15 -4.68 5.48
C SER A 741 43.93 -5.62 4.29
N GLN A 742 44.54 -6.80 4.27
CA GLN A 742 44.31 -7.79 3.20
C GLN A 742 42.87 -8.30 3.17
N GLU A 743 42.27 -8.56 4.33
CA GLU A 743 40.85 -8.94 4.40
C GLU A 743 39.94 -7.78 4.00
N LEU A 744 40.23 -6.56 4.45
CA LEU A 744 39.49 -5.36 4.03
C LEU A 744 39.53 -5.14 2.52
N PHE A 745 40.67 -5.35 1.87
CA PHE A 745 40.79 -5.19 0.41
C PHE A 745 40.03 -6.25 -0.40
N LYS A 746 39.66 -7.38 0.22
CA LYS A 746 38.77 -8.39 -0.37
C LYS A 746 37.30 -8.04 -0.13
N LEU A 747 36.98 -7.52 1.06
CA LEU A 747 35.62 -7.20 1.47
C LEU A 747 35.08 -5.91 0.84
N ASP A 748 35.88 -4.83 0.85
CA ASP A 748 35.50 -3.52 0.32
C ASP A 748 36.70 -2.89 -0.42
N PRO A 749 36.90 -3.29 -1.70
CA PRO A 749 38.04 -2.86 -2.49
C PRO A 749 38.08 -1.35 -2.80
N HIS A 750 36.95 -0.66 -2.72
CA HIS A 750 36.79 0.72 -3.19
C HIS A 750 36.86 1.77 -2.08
N ASN A 751 36.90 1.35 -0.82
CA ASN A 751 37.03 2.25 0.32
C ASN A 751 38.46 2.79 0.45
N SER A 752 38.62 4.09 0.19
CA SER A 752 39.90 4.77 0.22
C SER A 752 40.52 4.85 1.62
N GLY A 753 39.68 4.84 2.68
CA GLY A 753 40.10 4.94 4.06
C GLY A 753 41.05 3.81 4.48
N TYR A 754 40.80 2.58 4.05
CA TYR A 754 41.64 1.43 4.41
C TYR A 754 43.05 1.52 3.81
N TYR A 755 43.16 1.95 2.55
CA TYR A 755 44.45 2.14 1.89
C TYR A 755 45.25 3.29 2.52
N VAL A 756 44.58 4.40 2.80
CA VAL A 756 45.21 5.56 3.45
C VAL A 756 45.67 5.19 4.86
N LEU A 757 44.85 4.47 5.63
CA LEU A 757 45.19 4.02 6.97
C LEU A 757 46.40 3.08 6.96
N MET A 758 46.43 2.10 6.06
CA MET A 758 47.57 1.19 5.91
C MET A 758 48.83 1.90 5.41
N SER A 759 48.68 2.89 4.53
CA SER A 759 49.79 3.75 4.09
C SER A 759 50.37 4.54 5.27
N ASN A 760 49.52 5.10 6.13
CA ASN A 760 49.96 5.82 7.33
C ASN A 760 50.67 4.90 8.33
N ILE A 761 50.16 3.68 8.55
CA ILE A 761 50.81 2.68 9.42
C ILE A 761 52.22 2.35 8.90
N ASN A 762 52.38 2.15 7.60
CA ASN A 762 53.70 1.91 6.99
C ASN A 762 54.64 3.11 7.11
N ALA A 763 54.12 4.33 6.94
CA ALA A 763 54.91 5.56 7.09
C ALA A 763 55.43 5.72 8.53
N VAL A 764 54.57 5.53 9.53
CA VAL A 764 54.93 5.57 10.97
C VAL A 764 55.95 4.48 11.33
N ALA A 765 55.89 3.33 10.67
CA ALA A 765 56.85 2.24 10.84
C ALA A 765 58.17 2.42 10.04
N GLY A 766 58.33 3.51 9.29
CA GLY A 766 59.49 3.77 8.44
C GLY A 766 59.59 2.89 7.18
N ARG A 767 58.52 2.15 6.83
CA ARG A 767 58.47 1.22 5.69
C ARG A 767 57.97 1.91 4.41
N TRP A 768 58.80 2.72 3.78
CA TRP A 768 58.44 3.51 2.58
C TRP A 768 58.08 2.66 1.35
N ASP A 769 58.58 1.44 1.25
CA ASP A 769 58.18 0.48 0.20
C ASP A 769 56.69 0.11 0.33
N GLY A 770 56.19 -0.04 1.56
CA GLY A 770 54.80 -0.32 1.87
C GLY A 770 53.88 0.85 1.50
N VAL A 771 54.30 2.09 1.78
CA VAL A 771 53.61 3.32 1.34
C VAL A 771 53.47 3.37 -0.18
N SER A 772 54.58 3.11 -0.88
CA SER A 772 54.62 3.08 -2.35
C SER A 772 53.76 1.96 -2.94
N LYS A 773 53.65 0.82 -2.26
CA LYS A 773 52.75 -0.28 -2.62
C LYS A 773 51.28 0.14 -2.47
N MET A 774 50.90 0.80 -1.37
CA MET A 774 49.51 1.27 -1.16
C MET A 774 49.09 2.30 -2.20
N ARG A 775 49.94 3.28 -2.52
CA ARG A 775 49.67 4.28 -3.57
C ARG A 775 49.46 3.66 -4.95
N ARG A 776 50.26 2.65 -5.31
CA ARG A 776 50.08 1.88 -6.56
C ARG A 776 48.74 1.13 -6.58
N LEU A 777 48.40 0.42 -5.50
CA LEU A 777 47.12 -0.28 -5.34
C LEU A 777 45.90 0.66 -5.49
N MET A 778 45.95 1.85 -4.88
CA MET A 778 44.88 2.84 -5.03
C MET A 778 44.74 3.30 -6.48
N LYS A 779 45.86 3.53 -7.19
CA LYS A 779 45.86 3.92 -8.60
C LYS A 779 45.30 2.82 -9.50
N ASP A 780 45.73 1.57 -9.31
CA ASP A 780 45.31 0.43 -10.12
C ASP A 780 43.81 0.14 -9.96
N LYS A 781 43.29 0.30 -8.73
CA LYS A 781 41.86 0.15 -8.43
C LYS A 781 41.02 1.41 -8.66
N LYS A 782 41.62 2.49 -9.16
CA LYS A 782 40.97 3.81 -9.38
C LYS A 782 40.28 4.37 -8.13
N VAL A 783 40.85 4.12 -6.95
CA VAL A 783 40.34 4.61 -5.67
C VAL A 783 40.98 5.96 -5.36
N GLN A 784 40.16 6.99 -5.13
CA GLN A 784 40.63 8.34 -4.79
C GLN A 784 40.54 8.58 -3.28
N LYS A 785 41.53 9.29 -2.73
CA LYS A 785 41.49 9.76 -1.35
C LYS A 785 40.34 10.76 -1.20
N ILE A 786 39.45 10.53 -0.24
CA ILE A 786 38.41 11.47 0.14
C ILE A 786 39.04 12.50 1.09
N PRO A 787 38.98 13.81 0.80
CA PRO A 787 39.46 14.85 1.71
C PRO A 787 38.67 14.83 3.02
N GLY A 788 39.39 14.95 4.15
CA GLY A 788 38.74 15.19 5.44
C GLY A 788 38.21 16.62 5.51
N TYR A 789 37.12 16.83 6.23
CA TYR A 789 36.56 18.15 6.48
C TYR A 789 36.13 18.27 7.95
N SER A 790 36.09 19.50 8.44
CA SER A 790 35.57 19.89 9.74
C SER A 790 34.65 21.09 9.54
N TRP A 791 33.83 21.42 10.53
CA TRP A 791 32.92 22.56 10.41
C TRP A 791 32.68 23.17 11.78
N VAL A 792 32.29 24.45 11.80
CA VAL A 792 31.96 25.20 13.01
C VAL A 792 30.73 26.06 12.75
N ASP A 793 29.82 26.10 13.72
CA ASP A 793 28.69 27.03 13.73
C ASP A 793 29.08 28.35 14.41
N VAL A 794 29.01 29.46 13.67
CA VAL A 794 29.18 30.82 14.20
C VAL A 794 27.94 31.64 13.82
N ASN A 795 27.29 32.26 14.81
CA ASN A 795 26.12 33.12 14.61
C ASN A 795 24.97 32.47 13.80
N ASN A 796 24.67 31.19 14.05
CA ASN A 796 23.69 30.38 13.31
C ASN A 796 24.02 30.15 11.82
N THR A 797 25.29 30.28 11.46
CA THR A 797 25.82 29.94 10.12
C THR A 797 26.84 28.82 10.27
N SER A 798 26.69 27.75 9.49
CA SER A 798 27.65 26.65 9.45
C SER A 798 28.76 26.98 8.47
N HIS A 799 30.00 26.90 8.95
CA HIS A 799 31.21 27.15 8.17
C HIS A 799 31.96 25.84 7.96
N LEU A 800 32.07 25.39 6.71
CA LEU A 800 32.78 24.18 6.32
C LEU A 800 34.27 24.47 6.04
N PHE A 801 35.15 23.63 6.59
CA PHE A 801 36.59 23.67 6.41
C PHE A 801 37.08 22.33 5.89
N VAL A 802 37.31 22.25 4.58
CA VAL A 802 37.93 21.08 3.95
C VAL A 802 39.45 21.17 4.11
N ALA A 803 40.12 20.03 4.34
CA ALA A 803 41.57 20.01 4.50
C ALA A 803 42.29 20.65 3.29
N ALA A 804 43.16 21.63 3.57
CA ALA A 804 43.89 22.46 2.60
C ALA A 804 43.03 23.39 1.72
N ASP A 805 41.75 23.56 2.04
CA ASP A 805 40.89 24.53 1.37
C ASP A 805 41.13 25.97 1.89
N LYS A 806 40.96 26.93 0.99
CA LYS A 806 41.04 28.38 1.23
C LYS A 806 39.82 29.13 0.66
N SER A 807 38.74 28.42 0.33
CA SER A 807 37.52 28.98 -0.24
C SER A 807 36.72 29.84 0.75
N HIS A 808 36.99 29.74 2.05
CA HIS A 808 36.28 30.50 3.08
C HIS A 808 36.51 32.02 2.91
N PRO A 809 35.45 32.86 3.00
CA PRO A 809 35.56 34.32 2.84
C PRO A 809 36.61 34.95 3.76
N ASP A 810 36.65 34.52 5.03
CA ASP A 810 37.60 35.00 6.04
C ASP A 810 38.87 34.14 6.15
N SER A 811 39.21 33.35 5.11
CA SER A 811 40.33 32.39 5.17
C SER A 811 41.64 33.05 5.57
N GLU A 812 41.95 34.24 5.05
CA GLU A 812 43.20 34.95 5.35
C GLU A 812 43.34 35.30 6.84
N ASP A 813 42.28 35.83 7.45
CA ASP A 813 42.24 36.16 8.88
C ASP A 813 42.31 34.90 9.77
N ILE A 814 41.62 33.84 9.36
CA ILE A 814 41.63 32.54 10.05
C ILE A 814 43.05 31.96 10.04
N TYR A 815 43.71 31.88 8.88
CA TYR A 815 45.07 31.34 8.79
C TYR A 815 46.10 32.24 9.49
N MET A 816 45.93 33.56 9.48
CA MET A 816 46.77 34.49 10.25
C MET A 816 46.63 34.28 11.76
N SER A 817 45.40 34.14 12.25
CA SER A 817 45.11 33.84 13.65
C SER A 817 45.66 32.46 14.05
N LEU A 818 45.50 31.45 13.19
CA LEU A 818 46.04 30.11 13.40
C LEU A 818 47.57 30.14 13.51
N LYS A 819 48.23 30.94 12.67
CA LYS A 819 49.69 31.12 12.69
C LYS A 819 50.16 31.79 13.98
N SER A 820 49.44 32.81 14.46
CA SER A 820 49.71 33.45 15.75
C SER A 820 49.57 32.46 16.91
N LEU A 821 48.48 31.70 16.94
CA LEU A 821 48.24 30.65 17.94
C LEU A 821 49.32 29.56 17.91
N LEU A 822 49.75 29.13 16.71
CA LEU A 822 50.83 28.16 16.56
C LEU A 822 52.18 28.67 17.08
N LEU A 823 52.46 29.97 16.91
CA LEU A 823 53.65 30.61 17.45
C LEU A 823 53.60 30.66 18.99
N GLU A 824 52.46 31.04 19.58
CA GLU A 824 52.24 31.02 21.02
C GLU A 824 52.37 29.62 21.62
N LEU A 825 51.72 28.63 20.98
CA LEU A 825 51.81 27.23 21.38
C LEU A 825 53.27 26.75 21.38
N LYS A 826 54.03 27.03 20.32
CA LYS A 826 55.47 26.69 20.25
C LYS A 826 56.26 27.36 21.37
N HIS A 827 55.91 28.58 21.75
CA HIS A 827 56.58 29.30 22.84
C HIS A 827 56.31 28.68 24.21
N GLU A 828 55.11 28.13 24.42
CA GLU A 828 54.68 27.37 25.60
C GLU A 828 55.20 25.92 25.63
N GLY A 829 56.10 25.55 24.70
CA GLY A 829 56.72 24.22 24.64
C GLY A 829 55.94 23.19 23.83
N TYR A 830 54.92 23.59 23.08
CA TYR A 830 54.27 22.71 22.11
C TYR A 830 55.25 22.36 20.98
N VAL A 831 55.67 21.10 20.94
CA VAL A 831 56.36 20.52 19.80
C VAL A 831 55.30 19.79 18.99
N PRO A 832 55.02 20.21 17.73
CA PRO A 832 54.15 19.43 16.85
C PRO A 832 54.78 18.05 16.68
N ARG A 833 54.23 17.05 17.36
CA ARG A 833 54.64 15.66 17.23
C ARG A 833 53.53 14.97 16.44
N PRO A 834 53.69 14.79 15.12
CA PRO A 834 52.67 14.12 14.30
C PRO A 834 52.39 12.65 14.69
N ASP A 835 53.07 12.11 15.72
CA ASP A 835 53.23 10.68 15.94
C ASP A 835 52.79 10.13 17.31
N ILE A 836 52.12 10.90 18.20
CA ILE A 836 51.70 10.38 19.52
C ILE A 836 50.31 10.89 19.93
N CYS A 837 49.33 10.00 19.99
CA CYS A 837 48.09 10.23 20.74
C CYS A 837 48.31 9.76 22.19
N TYR A 838 48.31 10.68 23.16
CA TYR A 838 48.49 10.35 24.58
C TYR A 838 47.25 9.65 25.14
N THR A 839 47.37 8.40 25.56
CA THR A 839 46.44 7.77 26.50
C THR A 839 46.80 8.25 27.91
N THR A 840 46.01 9.15 28.51
CA THR A 840 46.22 9.59 29.90
C THR A 840 45.60 8.60 30.90
N GLN A 841 46.40 8.17 31.88
CA GLN A 841 45.93 8.15 33.26
C GLN A 841 46.28 9.54 33.83
N PRO A 842 45.30 10.37 34.25
CA PRO A 842 45.60 11.67 34.84
C PRO A 842 45.69 11.59 36.37
N ASP A 843 46.80 12.08 36.92
CA ASP A 843 46.84 12.65 38.27
C ASP A 843 46.04 13.97 38.30
N ASN A 844 45.38 14.22 39.44
CA ASN A 844 44.21 15.10 39.61
C ASN A 844 44.42 16.64 39.49
N THR A 845 45.46 17.14 38.84
CA THR A 845 45.75 18.59 38.82
C THR A 845 45.86 19.25 37.44
N THR A 846 45.66 18.54 36.33
CA THR A 846 45.85 19.09 34.96
C THR A 846 44.72 18.73 33.97
N GLN A 847 43.47 18.64 34.43
CA GLN A 847 42.32 18.25 33.59
C GLN A 847 41.92 19.26 32.49
N SER A 848 42.20 20.56 32.64
CA SER A 848 41.81 21.58 31.65
C SER A 848 42.82 21.78 30.53
N LYS A 849 44.13 21.63 30.79
CA LYS A 849 45.21 21.83 29.80
C LYS A 849 45.37 20.64 28.84
N ALA A 850 45.19 19.41 29.31
CA ALA A 850 45.37 18.22 28.47
C ALA A 850 44.23 18.03 27.43
N LYS A 851 43.00 18.48 27.76
CA LYS A 851 41.82 18.34 26.88
C LYS A 851 41.90 19.22 25.63
N LEU A 852 42.46 20.43 25.74
CA LEU A 852 42.68 21.36 24.62
C LEU A 852 43.79 20.88 23.66
N LEU A 853 44.83 20.21 24.19
CA LEU A 853 45.93 19.69 23.40
C LEU A 853 45.56 18.40 22.63
N LEU A 854 44.68 17.56 23.18
CA LEU A 854 44.23 16.30 22.56
C LEU A 854 43.34 16.49 21.31
N GLN A 855 42.65 17.63 21.17
CA GLN A 855 41.85 17.94 19.98
C GLN A 855 42.66 18.55 18.83
N TYR A 856 43.88 19.04 19.08
CA TYR A 856 44.68 19.78 18.11
C TYR A 856 45.53 18.88 17.18
N ASP A 857 45.96 17.70 17.63
CA ASP A 857 46.81 16.77 16.84
C ASP A 857 46.06 16.02 15.72
N SER A 858 44.72 16.05 15.68
CA SER A 858 43.93 15.40 14.62
C SER A 858 43.74 16.23 13.35
N MET A 859 44.22 17.48 13.30
CA MET A 859 43.93 18.43 12.22
C MET A 859 45.03 18.62 11.15
N PHE A 860 46.24 18.06 11.31
CA PHE A 860 47.33 18.27 10.33
C PHE A 860 47.71 16.98 9.56
N PRO A 861 47.63 16.97 8.21
CA PRO A 861 48.27 15.96 7.37
C PRO A 861 49.78 16.25 7.17
N CYS A 862 50.58 15.19 7.10
CA CYS A 862 52.05 15.15 6.97
C CYS A 862 52.66 15.71 5.65
N GLU A 863 52.18 16.79 5.04
CA GLU A 863 52.68 17.21 3.71
C GLU A 863 53.66 18.39 3.65
N GLU A 864 54.10 18.99 4.77
CA GLU A 864 55.03 20.15 4.74
C GLU A 864 56.39 19.93 5.43
N VAL A 865 57.00 18.75 5.33
CA VAL A 865 58.41 18.54 5.75
C VAL A 865 59.29 17.93 4.66
N ALA A 866 58.89 18.05 3.39
CA ALA A 866 59.75 17.69 2.26
C ALA A 866 59.64 18.71 1.12
N SER A 867 60.15 19.92 1.37
CA SER A 867 60.69 20.82 0.34
C SER A 867 61.89 21.54 0.91
#